data_AF-J0NWX0-F1
#
_entry.id   AF-J0NWX0-F1
#
_cell.length_a   1.000
_cell.length_b   1.000
_cell.length_c   1.000
_cell.angle_alpha   90.00
_cell.angle_beta   90.00
_cell.angle_gamma   90.00
#
_symmetry.space_group_name_H-M   'P 1'
#
loop_
_entity.id
_entity.type
_entity.pdbx_description
1 polymer ?
#
loop_
_entity_poly.entity_id
_entity_poly.type
_entity_poly.pdbx_seq_one_letter_code
_entity_poly.pdbx_strand_id
1 'polypeptide(L)'
;AREGMGSGSYASAYQYDQLHRIVSASNYYVYPGGNWKDGSVASNTTAYGSSYSYDANGNILSLSRYAGGNQIDDLSYHYIYDVDPAQLPEVSSQAIGQLYNNQLQYVTDGVGASTVGDLTSQPGQDGAVALYSQNYVYDEIGNLVRDSSEQMEEIVWNVQGKVQEVRFEAGKPGPSVLQYEYDPMGNRLAKKKLYVDGPADIRSEGQYYVRDPQGNVLAVYQYNEENIALVDDKDSLYLEELHLYGSARLGILKKALALRYRDESGTANWSIRTLAKTALAQSSYQQLELGRRRYELSNHLGNVLATISDKSLGQDSSQTGQADYYLAQVSSASLYYPFGWEMPGRKFVSGEGYRFGFNGKEGNPEIADGNLDFGARNYDGRIGRWWSADPLQSKYPGMSPYNGIGINPIIYVDPDGQDIVYFDMDGNEIGRTVTNKVHETYLIRMVETEFGYPRPEVIEAPMPNVIEKRVGSGTRGDISKRKDWTDAQKWDHVIAAETAIFNYKKNQGILELYSRGGNKIPVSETKKIPDLDPTLIKSLAVQESGAGILGVSDLLTVNHPGDWNTTYSLKTPIGLKKDQEVTEQESIYFGIRILASNGFTTKVKSYYPKTEMDYKFDWDQAIEKFGPGGAKYKNDVKTQVENSRKAKNSDYNEGD
;
A
#
# COMPACT_ATOMS: atom_id res chain seq x y z
N ALA A 1 14.62 -6.19 30.75
CA ALA A 1 13.75 -5.73 29.65
C ALA A 1 14.33 -4.44 29.07
N ARG A 2 13.95 -4.04 27.85
CA ARG A 2 14.14 -2.66 27.38
C ARG A 2 12.90 -1.84 27.77
N GLU A 3 13.03 -0.53 27.85
CA GLU A 3 11.97 0.34 28.38
C GLU A 3 10.70 0.31 27.49
N GLY A 4 9.52 0.50 28.08
CA GLY A 4 8.22 0.48 27.40
C GLY A 4 7.69 -0.89 26.92
N MET A 5 8.58 -1.85 26.61
CA MET A 5 8.22 -3.16 26.03
C MET A 5 8.62 -4.33 26.95
N GLY A 6 7.61 -4.92 27.60
CA GLY A 6 7.75 -6.04 28.52
C GLY A 6 8.09 -7.37 27.81
N SER A 7 8.64 -8.32 28.57
CA SER A 7 9.04 -9.64 28.07
C SER A 7 7.85 -10.61 27.96
N GLY A 8 6.85 -10.25 27.16
CA GLY A 8 5.63 -11.03 26.95
C GLY A 8 4.99 -10.71 25.59
N SER A 9 3.97 -11.47 25.23
CA SER A 9 3.31 -11.33 23.93
C SER A 9 2.26 -10.22 23.94
N TYR A 10 2.14 -9.53 22.81
CA TYR A 10 1.10 -8.54 22.54
C TYR A 10 0.12 -9.09 21.51
N ALA A 11 -1.16 -8.72 21.63
CA ALA A 11 -2.17 -8.98 20.62
C ALA A 11 -3.17 -7.81 20.57
N SER A 12 -3.79 -7.61 19.40
CA SER A 12 -4.78 -6.55 19.19
C SER A 12 -6.08 -7.21 18.73
N ALA A 13 -7.20 -6.87 19.38
CA ALA A 13 -8.54 -7.22 18.92
C ALA A 13 -9.20 -5.99 18.31
N TYR A 14 -10.03 -6.20 17.29
CA TYR A 14 -10.69 -5.14 16.52
C TYR A 14 -12.17 -5.46 16.38
N GLN A 15 -13.01 -4.43 16.43
CA GLN A 15 -14.45 -4.54 16.19
C GLN A 15 -14.83 -3.64 15.02
N TYR A 16 -15.81 -4.09 14.24
CA TYR A 16 -16.29 -3.40 13.04
C TYR A 16 -17.82 -3.30 13.06
N ASP A 17 -18.37 -2.30 12.37
CA ASP A 17 -19.81 -2.22 12.13
C ASP A 17 -20.26 -3.03 10.89
N GLN A 18 -21.54 -2.92 10.53
CA GLN A 18 -22.14 -3.62 9.39
C GLN A 18 -21.61 -3.17 8.02
N LEU A 19 -20.88 -2.05 7.96
CA LEU A 19 -20.23 -1.53 6.76
C LEU A 19 -18.71 -1.80 6.79
N HIS A 20 -18.26 -2.71 7.67
CA HIS A 20 -16.86 -3.07 7.90
C HIS A 20 -15.95 -1.91 8.34
N ARG A 21 -16.51 -0.84 8.90
CA ARG A 21 -15.77 0.32 9.41
C ARG A 21 -15.30 0.04 10.84
N ILE A 22 -14.06 0.40 11.19
CA ILE A 22 -13.51 0.05 12.52
C ILE A 22 -14.16 0.88 13.63
N VAL A 23 -14.82 0.24 14.59
CA VAL A 23 -15.48 0.93 15.73
C VAL A 23 -14.69 0.82 17.03
N SER A 24 -13.84 -0.20 17.20
CA SER A 24 -12.88 -0.25 18.31
C SER A 24 -11.63 -1.07 18.01
N ALA A 25 -10.57 -0.77 18.76
CA ALA A 25 -9.34 -1.54 18.85
C ALA A 25 -8.86 -1.61 20.31
N SER A 26 -8.55 -2.80 20.80
CA SER A 26 -8.05 -3.03 22.16
C SER A 26 -6.79 -3.89 22.13
N ASN A 27 -5.77 -3.52 22.91
CA ASN A 27 -4.46 -4.18 22.89
C ASN A 27 -4.19 -4.90 24.22
N TYR A 28 -4.03 -6.21 24.11
CA TYR A 28 -3.86 -7.16 25.18
C TYR A 28 -2.39 -7.52 25.37
N TYR A 29 -2.03 -7.88 26.59
CA TYR A 29 -0.69 -8.34 26.93
C TYR A 29 -0.76 -9.63 27.76
N VAL A 30 0.24 -10.51 27.57
CA VAL A 30 0.35 -11.75 28.31
C VAL A 30 1.81 -12.09 28.60
N TYR A 31 2.13 -12.37 29.87
CA TYR A 31 3.42 -12.97 30.24
C TYR A 31 3.44 -14.46 29.84
N PRO A 32 4.61 -15.05 29.53
CA PRO A 32 4.71 -16.48 29.25
C PRO A 32 4.06 -17.34 30.35
N GLY A 33 3.10 -18.19 29.97
CA GLY A 33 2.32 -19.03 30.90
C GLY A 33 1.13 -18.34 31.59
N GLY A 34 0.81 -17.09 31.25
CA GLY A 34 -0.37 -16.38 31.75
C GLY A 34 -1.60 -16.46 30.84
N ASN A 35 -2.74 -15.97 31.32
CA ASN A 35 -3.90 -15.65 30.50
C ASN A 35 -3.75 -14.25 29.89
N TRP A 36 -4.34 -14.03 28.71
CA TRP A 36 -4.49 -12.69 28.13
C TRP A 36 -5.19 -11.75 29.11
N LYS A 37 -4.62 -10.56 29.30
CA LYS A 37 -5.22 -9.50 30.11
C LYS A 37 -5.47 -8.27 29.26
N ASP A 38 -6.62 -7.65 29.47
CA ASP A 38 -6.83 -6.26 29.12
C ASP A 38 -6.10 -5.41 30.18
N GLY A 39 -5.13 -4.62 29.74
CA GLY A 39 -4.51 -3.62 30.59
C GLY A 39 -3.02 -3.75 30.91
N SER A 40 -2.63 -3.00 31.92
CA SER A 40 -1.23 -2.80 32.32
C SER A 40 -0.74 -3.93 33.23
N VAL A 41 0.55 -3.92 33.57
CA VAL A 41 1.11 -4.88 34.55
C VAL A 41 0.50 -4.69 35.95
N ALA A 42 -0.12 -3.53 36.23
CA ALA A 42 -0.61 -3.14 37.56
C ALA A 42 -2.15 -3.00 37.68
N SER A 43 -2.91 -2.88 36.58
CA SER A 43 -4.35 -2.57 36.62
C SER A 43 -5.15 -3.25 35.51
N ASN A 44 -6.36 -3.71 35.86
CA ASN A 44 -7.38 -4.18 34.90
C ASN A 44 -8.09 -2.99 34.22
N THR A 45 -7.32 -2.08 33.61
CA THR A 45 -7.82 -0.92 32.85
C THR A 45 -7.21 -0.95 31.46
N THR A 46 -8.00 -0.71 30.41
CA THR A 46 -7.55 -0.83 29.01
C THR A 46 -6.32 0.04 28.76
N ALA A 47 -5.17 -0.62 28.59
CA ALA A 47 -3.88 0.07 28.62
C ALA A 47 -3.61 0.84 27.34
N TYR A 48 -3.98 0.25 26.20
CA TYR A 48 -3.82 0.84 24.88
C TYR A 48 -5.02 0.44 24.02
N GLY A 49 -5.82 1.42 23.64
CA GLY A 49 -7.03 1.17 22.86
C GLY A 49 -7.60 2.45 22.28
N SER A 50 -8.57 2.30 21.40
CA SER A 50 -9.22 3.41 20.69
C SER A 50 -10.60 2.99 20.20
N SER A 51 -11.60 3.85 20.33
CA SER A 51 -12.94 3.66 19.78
C SER A 51 -13.34 4.83 18.88
N TYR A 52 -14.20 4.54 17.91
CA TYR A 52 -14.54 5.45 16.81
C TYR A 52 -16.05 5.47 16.57
N SER A 53 -16.59 6.64 16.21
CA SER A 53 -17.95 6.76 15.67
C SER A 53 -17.93 7.51 14.32
N TYR A 54 -18.95 7.28 13.49
CA TYR A 54 -19.01 7.82 12.13
C TYR A 54 -20.41 8.30 11.74
N ASP A 55 -20.49 9.23 10.78
CA ASP A 55 -21.72 9.55 10.07
C ASP A 55 -22.06 8.50 9.00
N ALA A 56 -23.03 8.80 8.11
CA ALA A 56 -23.38 7.94 6.99
C ALA A 56 -22.31 7.86 5.89
N ASN A 57 -21.53 8.93 5.69
CA ASN A 57 -20.48 9.03 4.68
C ASN A 57 -19.12 8.48 5.17
N GLY A 58 -19.02 8.07 6.44
CA GLY A 58 -17.76 7.62 7.02
C GLY A 58 -16.82 8.74 7.48
N ASN A 59 -17.32 9.95 7.67
CA ASN A 59 -16.61 10.96 8.46
C ASN A 59 -16.52 10.48 9.92
N ILE A 60 -15.34 10.56 10.53
CA ILE A 60 -15.16 10.29 11.97
C ILE A 60 -15.86 11.40 12.75
N LEU A 61 -16.79 11.05 13.64
CA LEU A 61 -17.49 12.00 14.52
C LEU A 61 -16.85 12.07 15.91
N SER A 62 -16.33 10.95 16.41
CA SER A 62 -15.55 10.92 17.66
C SER A 62 -14.45 9.88 17.67
N LEU A 63 -13.42 10.13 18.49
CA LEU A 63 -12.29 9.24 18.78
C LEU A 63 -11.91 9.33 20.27
N SER A 64 -12.25 8.30 21.04
CA SER A 64 -11.72 8.12 22.40
C SER A 64 -10.48 7.23 22.34
N ARG A 65 -9.38 7.63 23.01
CA ARG A 65 -8.09 6.92 22.96
C ARG A 65 -7.48 6.75 24.34
N TYR A 66 -6.89 5.57 24.58
CA TYR A 66 -6.23 5.18 25.82
C TYR A 66 -4.74 4.89 25.61
N ALA A 67 -3.90 5.37 26.51
CA ALA A 67 -2.46 5.05 26.61
C ALA A 67 -2.03 4.88 28.07
N GLY A 68 -1.17 3.90 28.33
CA GLY A 68 -0.67 3.58 29.67
C GLY A 68 -1.73 3.08 30.68
N GLY A 69 -3.01 3.02 30.31
CA GLY A 69 -4.14 2.78 31.22
C GLY A 69 -4.94 4.04 31.59
N ASN A 70 -4.56 5.21 31.05
CA ASN A 70 -5.32 6.46 31.12
C ASN A 70 -6.06 6.70 29.79
N GLN A 71 -7.18 7.41 29.83
CA GLN A 71 -7.70 8.07 28.62
C GLN A 71 -6.80 9.27 28.33
N ILE A 72 -6.34 9.41 27.09
CA ILE A 72 -5.48 10.50 26.61
C ILE A 72 -6.17 11.41 25.59
N ASP A 73 -7.23 10.94 24.95
CA ASP A 73 -8.10 11.78 24.14
C ASP A 73 -9.58 11.36 24.28
N ASP A 74 -10.50 12.32 24.20
CA ASP A 74 -11.94 12.15 24.00
C ASP A 74 -12.40 13.12 22.88
N LEU A 75 -11.88 12.90 21.68
CA LEU A 75 -12.01 13.81 20.55
C LEU A 75 -13.42 13.79 19.97
N SER A 76 -13.99 14.98 19.77
CA SER A 76 -15.20 15.23 18.97
C SER A 76 -14.86 16.09 17.76
N TYR A 77 -15.33 15.69 16.59
CA TYR A 77 -14.96 16.25 15.29
C TYR A 77 -16.08 17.14 14.77
N HIS A 78 -15.77 18.40 14.42
CA HIS A 78 -16.77 19.40 14.06
C HIS A 78 -16.72 19.71 12.57
N TYR A 79 -17.88 19.62 11.91
CA TYR A 79 -18.06 19.70 10.45
C TYR A 79 -19.04 20.82 10.09
N ILE A 80 -19.00 21.28 8.84
CA ILE A 80 -19.95 22.27 8.33
C ILE A 80 -21.29 21.58 8.00
N TYR A 81 -22.37 22.04 8.62
CA TYR A 81 -23.74 21.66 8.28
C TYR A 81 -24.47 22.83 7.63
N ASP A 82 -25.34 22.53 6.66
CA ASP A 82 -26.24 23.50 6.03
C ASP A 82 -27.38 23.82 7.01
N VAL A 83 -27.20 24.93 7.72
CA VAL A 83 -28.15 25.49 8.69
C VAL A 83 -28.24 26.99 8.49
N ASP A 84 -29.46 27.53 8.50
CA ASP A 84 -29.67 28.97 8.58
C ASP A 84 -29.06 29.50 9.91
N PRO A 85 -28.10 30.44 9.89
CA PRO A 85 -27.53 31.01 11.11
C PRO A 85 -28.58 31.62 12.04
N ALA A 86 -29.75 32.01 11.54
CA ALA A 86 -30.88 32.50 12.34
C ALA A 86 -31.71 31.38 13.02
N GLN A 87 -31.33 30.10 12.87
CA GLN A 87 -31.96 28.94 13.52
C GLN A 87 -31.04 28.22 14.53
N LEU A 88 -29.81 28.71 14.73
CA LEU A 88 -28.87 28.16 15.72
C LEU A 88 -29.34 28.44 17.16
N PRO A 89 -29.63 27.42 17.99
CA PRO A 89 -29.68 27.61 19.44
C PRO A 89 -28.26 27.76 20.00
N GLU A 90 -28.06 28.64 20.98
CA GLU A 90 -26.71 28.93 21.54
C GLU A 90 -25.99 27.68 22.09
N VAL A 91 -26.72 26.63 22.49
CA VAL A 91 -26.14 25.37 22.98
C VAL A 91 -27.00 24.15 22.57
N SER A 92 -26.61 23.41 21.53
CA SER A 92 -27.09 22.02 21.33
C SER A 92 -26.10 21.15 20.56
N SER A 93 -25.73 20.00 21.12
CA SER A 93 -24.76 19.04 20.55
C SER A 93 -25.33 18.12 19.46
N GLN A 94 -26.34 18.59 18.71
CA GLN A 94 -26.96 17.87 17.59
C GLN A 94 -27.26 18.88 16.48
N ALA A 95 -26.54 18.77 15.35
CA ALA A 95 -26.70 19.69 14.22
C ALA A 95 -28.08 19.53 13.56
N ILE A 96 -28.82 20.64 13.44
CA ILE A 96 -30.19 20.67 12.90
C ILE A 96 -30.17 20.96 11.39
N GLY A 97 -29.36 20.20 10.63
CA GLY A 97 -29.12 20.44 9.20
C GLY A 97 -28.55 19.23 8.46
N GLN A 98 -28.42 19.34 7.14
CA GLN A 98 -27.68 18.35 6.33
C GLN A 98 -26.19 18.66 6.36
N LEU A 99 -25.33 17.66 6.17
CA LEU A 99 -23.88 17.91 6.07
C LEU A 99 -23.61 18.73 4.79
N TYR A 100 -23.01 19.92 4.93
CA TYR A 100 -22.73 20.80 3.79
C TYR A 100 -21.56 20.28 2.95
N ASN A 101 -20.47 19.89 3.63
CA ASN A 101 -19.32 19.24 3.01
C ASN A 101 -18.59 18.33 4.02
N ASN A 102 -17.61 17.58 3.53
CA ASN A 102 -16.86 16.61 4.35
C ASN A 102 -15.61 17.23 5.03
N GLN A 103 -15.47 18.56 5.04
CA GLN A 103 -14.30 19.25 5.62
C GLN A 103 -14.38 19.31 7.14
N LEU A 104 -13.24 19.14 7.82
CA LEU A 104 -13.15 19.33 9.27
C LEU A 104 -12.99 20.82 9.57
N GLN A 105 -13.63 21.36 10.60
CA GLN A 105 -13.34 22.74 11.04
C GLN A 105 -12.32 22.75 12.17
N TYR A 106 -12.52 21.88 13.16
CA TYR A 106 -11.64 21.70 14.33
C TYR A 106 -12.02 20.40 15.07
N VAL A 107 -11.16 19.98 15.99
CA VAL A 107 -11.40 18.91 16.95
C VAL A 107 -11.41 19.49 18.37
N THR A 108 -12.39 19.11 19.17
CA THR A 108 -12.38 19.38 20.62
C THR A 108 -12.09 18.10 21.38
N ASP A 109 -11.15 18.15 22.30
CA ASP A 109 -10.89 17.09 23.28
C ASP A 109 -11.67 17.33 24.58
N GLY A 110 -12.32 16.27 25.08
CA GLY A 110 -12.98 16.22 26.39
C GLY A 110 -12.06 15.79 27.54
N VAL A 111 -10.84 15.29 27.25
CA VAL A 111 -9.78 15.10 28.26
C VAL A 111 -9.16 16.46 28.61
N GLY A 112 -8.57 16.55 29.80
CA GLY A 112 -7.80 17.71 30.24
C GLY A 112 -6.31 17.48 30.00
N ALA A 113 -5.74 18.24 29.06
CA ALA A 113 -4.33 18.24 28.63
C ALA A 113 -3.36 17.47 29.55
N SER A 114 -3.09 16.22 29.17
CA SER A 114 -2.19 15.30 29.85
C SER A 114 -0.73 15.49 29.41
N THR A 115 0.20 14.83 30.09
CA THR A 115 1.65 15.03 29.88
C THR A 115 2.28 14.09 28.85
N VAL A 116 1.53 13.17 28.24
CA VAL A 116 2.09 12.08 27.42
C VAL A 116 1.20 11.73 26.21
N GLY A 117 1.36 12.46 25.11
CA GLY A 117 0.79 12.14 23.80
C GLY A 117 -0.73 12.30 23.76
N ASP A 118 -1.18 13.51 23.47
CA ASP A 118 -2.51 14.06 23.75
C ASP A 118 -2.79 15.14 22.70
N LEU A 119 -3.95 15.11 22.03
CA LEU A 119 -4.35 16.12 21.05
C LEU A 119 -5.38 17.07 21.67
N THR A 120 -4.86 18.05 22.41
CA THR A 120 -5.67 19.08 23.09
C THR A 120 -6.65 19.80 22.17
N SER A 121 -7.78 20.24 22.76
CA SER A 121 -8.82 21.04 22.09
C SER A 121 -8.27 22.19 21.24
N GLN A 122 -8.62 22.19 19.95
CA GLN A 122 -8.14 23.15 18.95
C GLN A 122 -8.91 24.49 18.97
N PRO A 123 -8.34 25.57 18.41
CA PRO A 123 -9.04 26.85 18.24
C PRO A 123 -10.28 26.72 17.34
N GLY A 124 -11.31 27.54 17.63
CA GLY A 124 -12.60 27.52 16.94
C GLY A 124 -13.83 27.44 17.84
N GLN A 125 -13.64 27.39 19.17
CA GLN A 125 -14.71 27.13 20.16
C GLN A 125 -15.77 28.24 20.33
N ASP A 126 -15.54 29.47 19.85
CA ASP A 126 -16.39 30.61 20.16
C ASP A 126 -17.55 30.74 19.15
N GLY A 127 -18.78 30.86 19.67
CA GLY A 127 -20.05 30.51 19.00
C GLY A 127 -20.55 31.48 17.91
N ALA A 128 -19.67 32.10 17.14
CA ALA A 128 -20.01 33.01 16.05
C ALA A 128 -19.31 32.62 14.74
N VAL A 129 -20.05 32.66 13.63
CA VAL A 129 -19.58 32.22 12.30
C VAL A 129 -18.55 33.19 11.72
N ALA A 130 -17.31 33.09 12.20
CA ALA A 130 -16.15 33.77 11.66
C ALA A 130 -15.31 32.78 10.83
N LEU A 131 -15.18 33.02 9.52
CA LEU A 131 -14.35 32.20 8.61
C LEU A 131 -12.86 32.16 9.00
N TYR A 132 -12.42 33.03 9.91
CA TYR A 132 -11.03 33.17 10.34
C TYR A 132 -10.69 32.44 11.66
N SER A 133 -11.68 31.97 12.44
CA SER A 133 -11.46 31.29 13.73
C SER A 133 -11.32 29.77 13.64
N GLN A 134 -11.60 29.16 12.48
CA GLN A 134 -11.54 27.72 12.25
C GLN A 134 -10.10 27.21 12.26
N ASN A 135 -9.84 26.07 12.91
CA ASN A 135 -8.50 25.49 12.97
C ASN A 135 -8.00 25.11 11.58
N TYR A 136 -8.76 24.25 10.91
CA TYR A 136 -8.53 23.77 9.57
C TYR A 136 -9.23 24.68 8.57
N VAL A 137 -8.53 25.12 7.54
CA VAL A 137 -9.10 25.92 6.44
C VAL A 137 -8.69 25.29 5.12
N TYR A 138 -9.59 25.29 4.13
CA TYR A 138 -9.38 24.66 2.81
C TYR A 138 -9.51 25.66 1.67
N ASP A 139 -8.89 25.35 0.52
CA ASP A 139 -9.13 26.05 -0.75
C ASP A 139 -10.46 25.62 -1.42
N GLU A 140 -10.81 26.27 -2.54
CA GLU A 140 -12.05 26.03 -3.29
C GLU A 140 -12.16 24.60 -3.88
N ILE A 141 -11.05 23.86 -4.00
CA ILE A 141 -11.02 22.47 -4.49
C ILE A 141 -10.80 21.45 -3.37
N GLY A 142 -10.72 21.90 -2.12
CA GLY A 142 -10.69 21.06 -0.93
C GLY A 142 -9.31 20.60 -0.46
N ASN A 143 -8.23 21.29 -0.81
CA ASN A 143 -6.92 21.09 -0.16
C ASN A 143 -6.82 21.92 1.12
N LEU A 144 -6.25 21.38 2.19
CA LEU A 144 -5.98 22.11 3.43
C LEU A 144 -4.95 23.22 3.16
N VAL A 145 -5.29 24.47 3.47
CA VAL A 145 -4.41 25.65 3.33
C VAL A 145 -3.92 26.23 4.67
N ARG A 146 -4.50 25.81 5.80
CA ARG A 146 -4.11 26.27 7.15
C ARG A 146 -4.40 25.21 8.23
N ASP A 147 -3.55 25.11 9.24
CA ASP A 147 -3.82 24.43 10.52
C ASP A 147 -3.29 25.30 11.66
N SER A 148 -4.18 26.02 12.34
CA SER A 148 -3.77 26.95 13.40
C SER A 148 -3.24 26.27 14.66
N SER A 149 -3.64 25.03 14.96
CA SER A 149 -3.12 24.27 16.12
C SER A 149 -1.66 23.85 15.90
N GLU A 150 -1.31 23.56 14.65
CA GLU A 150 0.08 23.30 14.25
C GLU A 150 0.85 24.55 13.85
N GLN A 151 0.29 25.75 14.07
CA GLN A 151 0.89 27.03 13.72
C GLN A 151 1.29 27.12 12.23
N MET A 152 0.51 26.50 11.35
CA MET A 152 0.73 26.49 9.90
C MET A 152 -0.09 27.60 9.25
N GLU A 153 0.55 28.72 8.97
CA GLU A 153 -0.11 29.95 8.48
C GLU A 153 -0.55 29.86 7.00
N GLU A 154 0.20 29.13 6.18
CA GLU A 154 -0.09 28.90 4.75
C GLU A 154 0.46 27.53 4.31
N ILE A 155 -0.37 26.74 3.62
CA ILE A 155 0.04 25.53 2.90
C ILE A 155 -0.19 25.79 1.40
N VAL A 156 0.90 25.93 0.64
CA VAL A 156 0.84 26.17 -0.81
C VAL A 156 0.85 24.83 -1.54
N TRP A 157 -0.12 24.62 -2.42
CA TRP A 157 -0.21 23.42 -3.26
C TRP A 157 0.20 23.72 -4.70
N ASN A 158 0.89 22.78 -5.34
CA ASN A 158 1.22 22.87 -6.76
C ASN A 158 0.07 22.35 -7.65
N VAL A 159 0.19 22.59 -8.96
CA VAL A 159 -0.80 22.17 -9.97
C VAL A 159 -0.92 20.64 -10.15
N GLN A 160 -0.11 19.83 -9.45
CA GLN A 160 -0.20 18.36 -9.41
C GLN A 160 -0.90 17.86 -8.12
N GLY A 161 -1.47 18.75 -7.30
CA GLY A 161 -2.09 18.38 -6.02
C GLY A 161 -1.08 17.95 -4.95
N LYS A 162 0.13 18.52 -4.95
CA LYS A 162 1.17 18.27 -3.92
C LYS A 162 1.40 19.50 -3.06
N VAL A 163 1.65 19.31 -1.77
CA VAL A 163 2.15 20.37 -0.87
C VAL A 163 3.52 20.81 -1.38
N GLN A 164 3.61 22.01 -1.93
CA GLN A 164 4.86 22.62 -2.39
C GLN A 164 5.57 23.35 -1.26
N GLU A 165 4.81 24.02 -0.39
CA GLU A 165 5.34 24.83 0.71
C GLU A 165 4.42 24.78 1.92
N VAL A 166 4.99 24.78 3.12
CA VAL A 166 4.29 25.02 4.40
C VAL A 166 5.02 26.15 5.10
N ARG A 167 4.35 27.29 5.29
CA ARG A 167 4.82 28.37 6.18
C ARG A 167 4.35 28.12 7.60
N PHE A 168 5.16 28.51 8.57
CA PHE A 168 4.81 28.44 9.98
C PHE A 168 4.86 29.82 10.63
N GLU A 169 3.97 30.05 11.59
CA GLU A 169 3.90 31.30 12.36
C GLU A 169 5.24 31.61 13.05
N ALA A 170 5.56 32.90 13.15
CA ALA A 170 6.76 33.38 13.81
C ALA A 170 6.78 32.98 15.30
N GLY A 171 7.54 31.92 15.62
CA GLY A 171 7.68 31.38 16.97
C GLY A 171 7.46 29.87 17.10
N LYS A 172 6.90 29.18 16.08
CA LYS A 172 6.85 27.70 16.08
C LYS A 172 8.28 27.14 16.19
N PRO A 173 8.58 26.21 17.12
CA PRO A 173 9.87 25.55 17.17
C PRO A 173 10.08 24.66 15.92
N GLY A 174 10.99 25.06 15.04
CA GLY A 174 11.23 24.36 13.78
C GLY A 174 11.72 25.30 12.68
N PRO A 175 11.62 24.90 11.40
CA PRO A 175 11.81 25.80 10.28
C PRO A 175 10.67 26.83 10.21
N SER A 176 10.98 28.02 9.69
CA SER A 176 9.98 29.02 9.30
C SER A 176 9.19 28.56 8.08
N VAL A 177 9.83 27.79 7.18
CA VAL A 177 9.21 27.24 5.97
C VAL A 177 9.73 25.83 5.67
N LEU A 178 8.83 24.89 5.37
CA LEU A 178 9.16 23.65 4.66
C LEU A 178 8.85 23.81 3.17
N GLN A 179 9.79 23.45 2.31
CA GLN A 179 9.60 23.42 0.85
C GLN A 179 9.82 22.00 0.30
N TYR A 180 9.07 21.65 -0.72
CA TYR A 180 9.09 20.34 -1.36
C TYR A 180 9.20 20.48 -2.87
N GLU A 181 10.12 19.71 -3.48
CA GLU A 181 10.29 19.65 -4.93
C GLU A 181 9.90 18.25 -5.42
N TYR A 182 9.24 18.17 -6.57
CA TYR A 182 8.69 16.94 -7.14
C TYR A 182 9.14 16.74 -8.59
N ASP A 183 9.21 15.49 -9.04
CA ASP A 183 9.37 15.17 -10.46
C ASP A 183 8.02 15.25 -11.21
N PRO A 184 8.00 15.21 -12.56
CA PRO A 184 6.76 15.20 -13.34
C PRO A 184 5.84 14.00 -13.07
N MET A 185 6.32 12.95 -12.38
CA MET A 185 5.54 11.79 -11.95
C MET A 185 5.03 11.92 -10.50
N GLY A 186 5.22 13.08 -9.86
CA GLY A 186 4.76 13.37 -8.51
C GLY A 186 5.60 12.77 -7.38
N ASN A 187 6.80 12.24 -7.65
CA ASN A 187 7.69 11.77 -6.59
C ASN A 187 8.48 12.92 -5.96
N ARG A 188 8.57 12.97 -4.62
CA ARG A 188 9.42 13.93 -3.90
C ARG A 188 10.89 13.78 -4.30
N LEU A 189 11.47 14.84 -4.87
CA LEU A 189 12.89 14.99 -5.20
C LEU A 189 13.67 15.71 -4.09
N ALA A 190 13.04 16.67 -3.39
CA ALA A 190 13.65 17.37 -2.27
C ALA A 190 12.67 17.64 -1.12
N LYS A 191 13.19 17.70 0.11
CA LYS A 191 12.57 18.28 1.30
C LYS A 191 13.55 19.31 1.86
N LYS A 192 13.19 20.59 1.85
CA LYS A 192 14.02 21.71 2.28
C LYS A 192 13.40 22.38 3.50
N LYS A 193 14.23 22.77 4.46
CA LYS A 193 13.86 23.50 5.67
C LYS A 193 14.54 24.86 5.61
N LEU A 194 13.76 25.93 5.64
CA LEU A 194 14.27 27.31 5.71
C LEU A 194 14.01 27.85 7.11
N TYR A 195 15.04 28.43 7.72
CA TYR A 195 14.95 29.14 8.99
C TYR A 195 15.31 30.59 8.75
N VAL A 196 14.45 31.51 9.20
CA VAL A 196 14.63 32.96 9.05
C VAL A 196 14.85 33.56 10.43
N ASP A 197 16.09 33.49 10.91
CA ASP A 197 16.49 33.92 12.26
C ASP A 197 16.76 35.45 12.31
N GLY A 198 16.05 36.24 11.48
CA GLY A 198 16.15 37.70 11.37
C GLY A 198 16.17 38.21 9.92
N PRO A 199 16.39 39.52 9.69
CA PRO A 199 16.33 40.14 8.35
C PRO A 199 17.52 39.84 7.42
N ALA A 200 18.45 38.97 7.83
CA ALA A 200 19.65 38.61 7.06
C ALA A 200 20.09 37.15 7.27
N ASP A 201 19.83 36.58 8.45
CA ASP A 201 20.22 35.22 8.82
C ASP A 201 19.21 34.19 8.32
N ILE A 202 19.31 33.88 7.02
CA ILE A 202 18.65 32.73 6.40
C ILE A 202 19.64 31.56 6.39
N ARG A 203 19.24 30.45 7.02
CA ARG A 203 19.93 29.15 6.88
C ARG A 203 18.98 28.11 6.32
N SER A 204 19.51 27.15 5.58
CA SER A 204 18.73 26.02 5.08
C SER A 204 19.42 24.68 5.30
N GLU A 205 18.64 23.67 5.61
CA GLU A 205 19.06 22.27 5.62
C GLU A 205 17.99 21.42 4.95
N GLY A 206 18.34 20.23 4.47
CA GLY A 206 17.36 19.39 3.81
C GLY A 206 17.94 18.15 3.16
N GLN A 207 17.10 17.48 2.38
CA GLN A 207 17.37 16.19 1.79
C GLN A 207 16.99 16.16 0.32
N TYR A 208 17.88 15.60 -0.50
CA TYR A 208 17.64 15.25 -1.91
C TYR A 208 17.48 13.73 -2.05
N TYR A 209 16.43 13.31 -2.76
CA TYR A 209 16.03 11.92 -2.93
C TYR A 209 16.37 11.45 -4.36
N VAL A 210 17.43 10.67 -4.52
CA VAL A 210 17.78 10.05 -5.81
C VAL A 210 17.02 8.75 -5.96
N ARG A 211 16.32 8.59 -7.10
CA ARG A 211 15.39 7.49 -7.36
C ARG A 211 15.80 6.61 -8.54
N ASP A 212 15.28 5.39 -8.59
CA ASP A 212 15.31 4.52 -9.77
C ASP A 212 14.23 4.93 -10.80
N PRO A 213 14.23 4.36 -12.02
CA PRO A 213 13.20 4.65 -13.03
C PRO A 213 11.77 4.19 -12.68
N GLN A 214 11.57 3.53 -11.54
CA GLN A 214 10.26 3.15 -11.01
C GLN A 214 9.84 4.05 -9.83
N GLY A 215 10.64 5.06 -9.47
CA GLY A 215 10.37 6.02 -8.41
C GLY A 215 10.73 5.53 -7.00
N ASN A 216 11.45 4.42 -6.84
CA ASN A 216 12.00 3.96 -5.56
C ASN A 216 13.19 4.83 -5.17
N VAL A 217 13.28 5.29 -3.92
CA VAL A 217 14.46 6.03 -3.43
C VAL A 217 15.63 5.05 -3.33
N LEU A 218 16.71 5.30 -4.07
CA LEU A 218 17.97 4.55 -3.98
C LEU A 218 18.90 5.15 -2.93
N ALA A 219 18.94 6.49 -2.85
CA ALA A 219 19.85 7.22 -1.99
C ALA A 219 19.21 8.53 -1.49
N VAL A 220 19.48 8.89 -0.24
CA VAL A 220 19.16 10.20 0.34
C VAL A 220 20.46 10.94 0.60
N TYR A 221 20.54 12.19 0.14
CA TYR A 221 21.66 13.09 0.40
C TYR A 221 21.20 14.23 1.28
N GLN A 222 21.82 14.41 2.45
CA GLN A 222 21.58 15.56 3.31
C GLN A 222 22.48 16.73 2.89
N TYR A 223 21.92 17.93 2.85
CA TYR A 223 22.66 19.19 2.65
C TYR A 223 22.39 20.15 3.81
N ASN A 224 23.41 20.90 4.22
CA ASN A 224 23.31 21.98 5.20
C ASN A 224 24.04 23.23 4.63
N GLU A 225 23.36 24.38 4.61
CA GLU A 225 23.84 25.65 4.05
C GLU A 225 23.50 26.82 5.00
N GLU A 226 24.51 27.34 5.70
CA GLU A 226 24.43 28.58 6.50
C GLU A 226 25.18 29.76 5.84
N ASN A 227 24.88 30.98 6.30
CA ASN A 227 25.35 32.22 5.71
C ASN A 227 26.84 32.52 6.00
N ILE A 228 27.71 32.07 5.08
CA ILE A 228 29.02 32.63 4.69
C ILE A 228 29.67 33.63 5.68
N ALA A 229 30.32 33.14 6.74
CA ALA A 229 31.14 34.00 7.61
C ALA A 229 32.36 33.29 8.26
N LEU A 230 32.17 32.09 8.83
CA LEU A 230 33.18 31.38 9.62
C LEU A 230 33.26 29.88 9.27
N VAL A 231 34.38 29.25 9.64
CA VAL A 231 34.71 27.87 9.28
C VAL A 231 34.21 26.89 10.35
N ASP A 232 33.22 26.10 9.97
CA ASP A 232 32.76 24.83 10.56
C ASP A 232 32.06 24.03 9.43
N ASP A 233 31.49 22.85 9.70
CA ASP A 233 30.82 21.92 8.74
C ASP A 233 29.56 22.47 8.00
N LYS A 234 29.38 23.79 7.95
CA LYS A 234 28.12 24.53 7.70
C LYS A 234 27.73 24.77 6.22
N ASP A 235 28.45 24.18 5.28
CA ASP A 235 28.23 24.36 3.83
C ASP A 235 28.63 23.08 3.09
N SER A 236 27.80 22.05 3.26
CA SER A 236 28.19 20.66 3.14
C SER A 236 27.09 19.78 2.54
N LEU A 237 27.50 18.73 1.81
CA LEU A 237 26.62 17.76 1.17
C LEU A 237 27.14 16.35 1.46
N TYR A 238 26.32 15.52 2.09
CA TYR A 238 26.67 14.15 2.47
C TYR A 238 25.70 13.14 1.83
N LEU A 239 26.22 11.98 1.42
CA LEU A 239 25.39 10.79 1.22
C LEU A 239 25.01 10.25 2.61
N GLU A 240 23.74 10.39 2.97
CA GLU A 240 23.15 10.10 4.29
C GLU A 240 22.64 8.65 4.38
N GLU A 241 21.90 8.20 3.36
CA GLU A 241 21.29 6.87 3.35
C GLU A 241 21.41 6.22 1.96
N LEU A 242 21.61 4.90 1.96
CA LEU A 242 21.40 4.04 0.80
C LEU A 242 20.30 3.03 1.16
N HIS A 243 19.24 2.98 0.37
CA HIS A 243 18.12 2.06 0.64
C HIS A 243 18.45 0.64 0.18
N LEU A 244 17.85 -0.34 0.85
CA LEU A 244 18.02 -1.76 0.59
C LEU A 244 16.66 -2.36 0.16
N TYR A 245 16.64 -3.12 -0.93
CA TYR A 245 15.42 -3.66 -1.53
C TYR A 245 15.50 -5.16 -1.81
N GLY A 246 14.36 -5.83 -1.71
CA GLY A 246 14.06 -7.16 -2.22
C GLY A 246 12.89 -7.06 -3.21
N SER A 247 11.75 -7.67 -2.89
CA SER A 247 10.46 -7.33 -3.51
C SER A 247 9.92 -5.97 -3.02
N ALA A 248 10.12 -5.66 -1.74
CA ALA A 248 9.84 -4.38 -1.11
C ALA A 248 11.11 -3.78 -0.48
N ARG A 249 11.00 -2.61 0.19
CA ARG A 249 12.09 -2.07 1.01
C ARG A 249 12.39 -3.03 2.17
N LEU A 250 13.66 -3.30 2.41
CA LEU A 250 14.17 -4.15 3.49
C LEU A 250 14.83 -3.32 4.61
N GLY A 251 14.96 -2.01 4.40
CA GLY A 251 15.60 -1.06 5.28
C GLY A 251 16.65 -0.20 4.57
N ILE A 252 17.66 0.26 5.32
CA ILE A 252 18.70 1.19 4.84
C ILE A 252 20.10 0.83 5.35
N LEU A 253 21.10 1.39 4.67
CA LEU A 253 22.47 1.56 5.15
C LEU A 253 22.71 3.06 5.40
N LYS A 254 22.84 3.46 6.67
CA LYS A 254 23.27 4.81 7.05
C LYS A 254 24.72 5.04 6.67
N LYS A 255 24.99 6.19 6.05
CA LYS A 255 26.30 6.61 5.56
C LYS A 255 26.50 8.08 5.93
N ALA A 256 27.75 8.51 6.02
CA ALA A 256 28.10 9.89 6.34
C ALA A 256 29.28 10.31 5.45
N LEU A 257 29.09 10.21 4.13
CA LEU A 257 30.15 10.42 3.16
C LEU A 257 30.04 11.81 2.53
N ALA A 258 30.95 12.71 2.92
CA ALA A 258 31.03 14.06 2.38
C ALA A 258 31.37 14.06 0.87
N LEU A 259 30.51 14.70 0.08
CA LEU A 259 30.72 15.02 -1.33
C LEU A 259 31.29 16.43 -1.51
N ARG A 260 30.82 17.37 -0.68
CA ARG A 260 31.24 18.77 -0.61
C ARG A 260 31.41 19.15 0.85
N TYR A 261 32.50 19.84 1.16
CA TYR A 261 32.84 20.32 2.50
C TYR A 261 33.74 21.56 2.40
N ARG A 262 33.89 22.32 3.49
CA ARG A 262 34.92 23.35 3.62
C ARG A 262 36.10 22.80 4.42
N ASP A 263 37.32 23.11 3.98
CA ASP A 263 38.52 22.77 4.75
C ASP A 263 38.79 23.81 5.87
N GLU A 264 39.85 23.60 6.66
CA GLU A 264 40.28 24.49 7.74
C GLU A 264 40.58 25.94 7.28
N SER A 265 40.76 26.18 5.97
CA SER A 265 40.91 27.53 5.39
C SER A 265 39.58 28.18 4.97
N GLY A 266 38.46 27.48 5.16
CA GLY A 266 37.13 27.86 4.67
C GLY A 266 36.92 27.60 3.19
N THR A 267 37.87 26.97 2.48
CA THR A 267 37.79 26.75 1.04
C THR A 267 36.83 25.60 0.74
N ALA A 268 35.79 25.87 -0.05
CA ALA A 268 34.82 24.86 -0.48
C ALA A 268 35.46 23.87 -1.46
N ASN A 269 35.63 22.63 -1.02
CA ASN A 269 36.26 21.56 -1.78
C ASN A 269 35.24 20.48 -2.19
N TRP A 270 35.45 19.92 -3.37
CA TRP A 270 34.74 18.74 -3.85
C TRP A 270 35.57 17.49 -3.57
N SER A 271 34.97 16.47 -2.95
CA SER A 271 35.71 15.26 -2.56
C SER A 271 36.11 14.36 -3.75
N ILE A 272 35.92 14.79 -5.01
CA ILE A 272 36.32 14.08 -6.24
C ILE A 272 37.79 13.61 -6.21
N ARG A 273 38.72 14.46 -5.77
CA ARG A 273 40.14 14.07 -5.63
C ARG A 273 40.37 13.08 -4.49
N THR A 274 39.55 13.14 -3.44
CA THR A 274 39.56 12.22 -2.30
C THR A 274 38.94 10.89 -2.69
N LEU A 275 37.82 10.84 -3.42
CA LEU A 275 37.22 9.63 -3.98
C LEU A 275 38.22 8.87 -4.84
N ALA A 276 39.00 9.56 -5.69
CA ALA A 276 40.07 8.93 -6.46
C ALA A 276 41.21 8.38 -5.59
N LYS A 277 41.73 9.16 -4.62
CA LYS A 277 42.77 8.70 -3.69
C LYS A 277 42.30 7.53 -2.81
N THR A 278 41.07 7.61 -2.30
CA THR A 278 40.46 6.61 -1.43
C THR A 278 40.12 5.34 -2.19
N ALA A 279 39.60 5.42 -3.42
CA ALA A 279 39.41 4.23 -4.27
C ALA A 279 40.74 3.53 -4.60
N LEU A 280 41.84 4.28 -4.79
CA LEU A 280 43.17 3.73 -5.05
C LEU A 280 43.89 3.23 -3.78
N ALA A 281 43.50 3.70 -2.59
CA ALA A 281 44.05 3.27 -1.29
C ALA A 281 43.23 2.17 -0.59
N GLN A 282 41.94 2.02 -0.91
CA GLN A 282 41.04 1.02 -0.32
C GLN A 282 41.08 -0.36 -1.00
N SER A 283 42.09 -0.62 -1.83
CA SER A 283 42.37 -1.96 -2.38
C SER A 283 42.84 -2.96 -1.31
N SER A 284 43.20 -2.49 -0.12
CA SER A 284 43.52 -3.29 1.06
C SER A 284 42.53 -3.04 2.21
N TYR A 285 41.71 -4.05 2.54
CA TYR A 285 40.82 -4.12 3.71
C TYR A 285 39.91 -2.89 3.96
N GLN A 286 38.66 -2.95 3.48
CA GLN A 286 37.61 -2.10 4.08
C GLN A 286 37.34 -2.55 5.51
N GLN A 287 37.39 -1.60 6.46
CA GLN A 287 36.78 -1.78 7.77
C GLN A 287 35.26 -1.77 7.60
N LEU A 288 34.63 -2.94 7.76
CA LEU A 288 33.18 -3.07 7.78
C LEU A 288 32.64 -2.55 9.11
N GLU A 289 32.22 -1.29 9.12
CA GLU A 289 31.57 -0.65 10.28
C GLU A 289 30.18 -1.27 10.56
N LEU A 290 30.16 -2.25 11.48
CA LEU A 290 28.93 -2.87 11.97
C LEU A 290 28.07 -1.89 12.78
N GLY A 291 26.75 -1.98 12.63
CA GLY A 291 25.79 -1.09 13.28
C GLY A 291 25.32 0.07 12.40
N ARG A 292 25.81 0.17 11.15
CA ARG A 292 25.34 1.16 10.15
C ARG A 292 24.13 0.70 9.34
N ARG A 293 23.83 -0.60 9.27
CA ARG A 293 22.59 -1.07 8.63
C ARG A 293 21.40 -0.95 9.59
N ARG A 294 20.20 -0.81 9.03
CA ARG A 294 18.91 -0.89 9.71
C ARG A 294 18.01 -1.73 8.81
N TYR A 295 17.61 -2.90 9.27
CA TYR A 295 16.66 -3.76 8.58
C TYR A 295 15.27 -3.61 9.21
N GLU A 296 14.24 -3.56 8.38
CA GLU A 296 12.85 -3.36 8.79
C GLU A 296 12.19 -4.69 9.20
N LEU A 297 11.48 -4.69 10.34
CA LEU A 297 10.62 -5.77 10.78
C LEU A 297 9.17 -5.26 10.75
N SER A 298 8.51 -5.43 9.60
CA SER A 298 7.17 -4.91 9.35
C SER A 298 6.05 -5.94 9.55
N ASN A 299 4.82 -5.46 9.80
CA ASN A 299 3.61 -6.28 9.81
C ASN A 299 3.01 -6.49 8.41
N HIS A 300 1.82 -7.10 8.34
CA HIS A 300 1.08 -7.36 7.09
C HIS A 300 0.60 -6.11 6.33
N LEU A 301 0.66 -4.93 6.95
CA LEU A 301 0.32 -3.63 6.34
C LEU A 301 1.57 -2.84 5.90
N GLY A 302 2.77 -3.37 6.18
CA GLY A 302 4.03 -2.65 5.99
C GLY A 302 4.44 -1.73 7.15
N ASN A 303 3.67 -1.67 8.25
CA ASN A 303 4.02 -0.89 9.44
C ASN A 303 5.33 -1.39 10.02
N VAL A 304 6.37 -0.55 10.08
CA VAL A 304 7.69 -0.89 10.62
C VAL A 304 7.60 -0.98 12.14
N LEU A 305 7.37 -2.19 12.68
CA LEU A 305 7.22 -2.39 14.13
C LEU A 305 8.56 -2.34 14.87
N ALA A 306 9.65 -2.69 14.20
CA ALA A 306 11.00 -2.55 14.72
C ALA A 306 12.05 -2.41 13.61
N THR A 307 13.22 -1.90 13.98
CA THR A 307 14.44 -2.05 13.15
C THR A 307 15.55 -2.74 13.92
N ILE A 308 16.34 -3.56 13.22
CA ILE A 308 17.54 -4.22 13.75
C ILE A 308 18.77 -3.83 12.94
N SER A 309 19.93 -3.72 13.58
CA SER A 309 21.19 -3.47 12.87
C SER A 309 21.96 -4.75 12.57
N ASP A 310 22.98 -4.63 11.71
CA ASP A 310 23.96 -5.68 11.42
C ASP A 310 24.97 -5.92 12.55
N LYS A 311 24.82 -5.25 13.71
CA LYS A 311 25.64 -5.52 14.89
C LYS A 311 25.10 -6.72 15.68
N SER A 312 25.88 -7.79 15.66
CA SER A 312 25.68 -8.96 16.52
C SER A 312 26.17 -8.69 17.95
N LEU A 313 25.33 -9.01 18.95
CA LEU A 313 25.61 -8.82 20.37
C LEU A 313 25.70 -10.20 21.05
N GLY A 314 26.93 -10.67 21.29
CA GLY A 314 27.17 -11.90 22.04
C GLY A 314 26.65 -11.79 23.48
N GLN A 315 25.98 -12.84 23.96
CA GLN A 315 25.49 -12.96 25.32
C GLN A 315 26.31 -14.04 26.03
N ASP A 316 27.01 -13.65 27.09
CA ASP A 316 27.75 -14.54 28.00
C ASP A 316 26.91 -14.72 29.27
N SER A 317 26.02 -15.70 29.25
CA SER A 317 25.19 -16.10 30.39
C SER A 317 25.90 -17.09 31.31
N SER A 318 26.90 -17.82 30.79
CA SER A 318 27.78 -18.71 31.54
C SER A 318 28.87 -17.99 32.33
N GLN A 319 29.11 -16.70 32.05
CA GLN A 319 30.19 -15.86 32.60
C GLN A 319 31.59 -16.43 32.35
N THR A 320 31.78 -17.03 31.16
CA THR A 320 33.02 -17.71 30.75
C THR A 320 33.98 -16.82 29.96
N GLY A 321 33.59 -15.59 29.61
CA GLY A 321 34.30 -14.74 28.66
C GLY A 321 34.06 -15.13 27.20
N GLN A 322 33.10 -16.03 26.92
CA GLN A 322 32.70 -16.44 25.58
C GLN A 322 31.19 -16.24 25.41
N ALA A 323 30.74 -15.92 24.19
CA ALA A 323 29.32 -15.77 23.92
C ALA A 323 28.65 -17.15 23.73
N ASP A 324 27.70 -17.48 24.61
CA ASP A 324 26.89 -18.71 24.51
C ASP A 324 25.95 -18.64 23.29
N TYR A 325 25.41 -17.45 23.01
CA TYR A 325 24.55 -17.15 21.86
C TYR A 325 24.67 -15.67 21.47
N TYR A 326 24.01 -15.28 20.37
CA TYR A 326 24.04 -13.92 19.84
C TYR A 326 22.64 -13.36 19.62
N LEU A 327 22.47 -12.05 19.86
CA LEU A 327 21.24 -11.30 19.58
C LEU A 327 21.56 -10.15 18.59
N ALA A 328 20.63 -9.83 17.69
CA ALA A 328 20.74 -8.61 16.89
C ALA A 328 20.52 -7.37 17.76
N GLN A 329 21.28 -6.29 17.56
CA GLN A 329 20.96 -5.01 18.19
C GLN A 329 19.70 -4.43 17.54
N VAL A 330 18.55 -4.52 18.24
CA VAL A 330 17.36 -3.70 17.97
C VAL A 330 17.74 -2.22 18.11
N SER A 331 17.41 -1.43 17.09
CA SER A 331 17.72 0.00 16.95
C SER A 331 16.49 0.89 17.14
N SER A 332 15.31 0.45 16.70
CA SER A 332 14.03 1.07 17.06
C SER A 332 12.94 0.02 17.25
N ALA A 333 11.89 0.36 17.98
CA ALA A 333 10.62 -0.36 17.99
C ALA A 333 9.46 0.60 18.31
N SER A 334 8.33 0.42 17.64
CA SER A 334 7.11 1.24 17.78
C SER A 334 5.87 0.36 17.64
N LEU A 335 4.79 0.75 18.33
CA LEU A 335 3.44 0.22 18.11
C LEU A 335 2.52 1.37 17.66
N TYR A 336 1.51 1.05 16.85
CA TYR A 336 0.64 2.03 16.20
C TYR A 336 -0.83 1.79 16.56
N TYR A 337 -1.59 2.86 16.80
CA TYR A 337 -3.05 2.82 16.76
C TYR A 337 -3.53 2.51 15.33
N PRO A 338 -4.79 2.05 15.12
CA PRO A 338 -5.28 1.66 13.80
C PRO A 338 -5.00 2.68 12.69
N PHE A 339 -5.29 3.96 12.92
CA PHE A 339 -5.08 5.03 11.94
C PHE A 339 -3.62 5.54 11.85
N GLY A 340 -2.66 4.91 12.53
CA GLY A 340 -1.23 5.07 12.25
C GLY A 340 -0.44 6.00 13.14
N TRP A 341 -1.06 6.65 14.14
CA TRP A 341 -0.29 7.33 15.19
C TRP A 341 0.46 6.32 16.06
N GLU A 342 1.68 6.65 16.47
CA GLU A 342 2.44 5.83 17.42
C GLU A 342 1.79 5.87 18.81
N MET A 343 1.78 4.73 19.50
CA MET A 343 1.26 4.63 20.86
C MET A 343 2.22 5.31 21.86
N PRO A 344 1.79 6.37 22.58
CA PRO A 344 2.65 7.06 23.55
C PRO A 344 3.20 6.09 24.61
N GLY A 345 4.51 6.12 24.85
CA GLY A 345 5.16 5.18 25.77
C GLY A 345 5.40 3.75 25.22
N ARG A 346 5.06 3.46 23.96
CA ARG A 346 5.39 2.20 23.25
C ARG A 346 6.48 2.35 22.20
N LYS A 347 7.37 3.33 22.40
CA LYS A 347 8.46 3.69 21.50
C LYS A 347 9.81 3.40 22.16
N PHE A 348 10.70 2.75 21.42
CA PHE A 348 12.08 2.50 21.79
C PHE A 348 13.00 2.97 20.66
N VAL A 349 14.09 3.67 20.99
CA VAL A 349 15.12 4.12 20.03
C VAL A 349 16.51 3.94 20.67
N SER A 350 17.49 3.53 19.87
CA SER A 350 18.88 3.28 20.29
C SER A 350 19.85 3.92 19.29
N GLY A 351 20.29 5.14 19.61
CA GLY A 351 21.02 6.02 18.69
C GLY A 351 20.05 6.90 17.91
N GLU A 352 20.30 7.10 16.61
CA GLU A 352 19.39 7.79 15.70
C GLU A 352 18.03 7.10 15.60
N GLY A 353 16.97 7.91 15.44
CA GLY A 353 15.63 7.45 15.10
C GLY A 353 15.54 6.88 13.68
N TYR A 354 14.36 6.36 13.33
CA TYR A 354 14.07 5.80 12.01
C TYR A 354 12.96 6.60 11.34
N ARG A 355 13.15 6.97 10.06
CA ARG A 355 12.26 7.91 9.35
C ARG A 355 10.95 7.28 8.84
N PHE A 356 10.88 5.96 8.76
CA PHE A 356 9.71 5.23 8.24
C PHE A 356 8.96 4.48 9.35
N GLY A 357 7.63 4.46 9.27
CA GLY A 357 6.77 3.85 10.29
C GLY A 357 5.54 3.16 9.71
N PHE A 358 4.36 3.71 10.00
CA PHE A 358 3.07 3.24 9.51
C PHE A 358 3.01 3.18 7.96
N ASN A 359 2.48 2.09 7.41
CA ASN A 359 2.45 1.74 5.99
C ASN A 359 3.80 1.94 5.26
N GLY A 360 4.93 1.82 5.98
CA GLY A 360 6.28 2.08 5.47
C GLY A 360 6.58 3.54 5.08
N LYS A 361 5.66 4.48 5.38
CA LYS A 361 5.69 5.89 4.98
C LYS A 361 6.63 6.74 5.81
N GLU A 362 7.06 7.87 5.25
CA GLU A 362 8.03 8.77 5.88
C GLU A 362 7.33 9.82 6.74
N GLY A 363 7.77 9.96 8.00
CA GLY A 363 7.23 10.95 8.93
C GLY A 363 7.67 12.39 8.61
N ASN A 364 6.80 13.36 8.91
CA ASN A 364 7.13 14.78 8.92
C ASN A 364 6.96 15.37 10.34
N PRO A 365 7.84 15.02 11.30
CA PRO A 365 7.76 15.55 12.67
C PRO A 365 8.00 17.06 12.75
N GLU A 366 8.48 17.70 11.68
CA GLU A 366 8.58 19.17 11.58
C GLU A 366 7.22 19.85 11.34
N ILE A 367 6.22 19.07 10.90
CA ILE A 367 4.81 19.47 10.84
C ILE A 367 4.17 19.16 12.18
N ALA A 368 3.99 17.86 12.47
CA ALA A 368 3.38 17.32 13.69
C ALA A 368 3.77 15.84 13.90
N ASP A 369 3.78 15.34 15.14
CA ASP A 369 4.10 13.94 15.44
C ASP A 369 2.94 13.01 15.05
N GLY A 370 3.12 12.25 13.97
CA GLY A 370 2.07 11.46 13.32
C GLY A 370 1.64 11.96 11.94
N ASN A 371 2.20 13.07 11.45
CA ASN A 371 2.07 13.46 10.05
C ASN A 371 2.96 12.57 9.15
N LEU A 372 2.40 12.09 8.03
CA LEU A 372 3.02 11.13 7.13
C LEU A 372 2.89 11.57 5.66
N ASP A 373 3.98 11.44 4.90
CA ASP A 373 3.96 11.57 3.43
C ASP A 373 3.65 10.21 2.79
N PHE A 374 2.47 10.09 2.17
CA PHE A 374 2.06 8.88 1.46
C PHE A 374 2.47 8.85 -0.02
N GLY A 375 2.89 9.97 -0.60
CA GLY A 375 3.19 10.11 -2.03
C GLY A 375 2.05 10.77 -2.83
N ALA A 376 0.82 10.23 -2.78
CA ALA A 376 -0.32 10.95 -3.37
C ALA A 376 -0.69 12.20 -2.57
N ARG A 377 -0.84 12.05 -1.24
CA ARG A 377 -1.37 13.03 -0.29
C ARG A 377 -0.57 13.07 1.02
N ASN A 378 -0.74 14.14 1.79
CA ASN A 378 -0.31 14.22 3.18
C ASN A 378 -1.44 13.70 4.10
N TYR A 379 -1.05 13.00 5.17
CA TYR A 379 -1.95 12.30 6.08
C TYR A 379 -1.61 12.60 7.54
N ASP A 380 -2.63 12.76 8.38
CA ASP A 380 -2.48 12.87 9.84
C ASP A 380 -3.05 11.61 10.53
N GLY A 381 -2.16 10.79 11.08
CA GLY A 381 -2.54 9.55 11.77
C GLY A 381 -3.14 9.75 13.17
N ARG A 382 -3.06 10.97 13.74
CA ARG A 382 -3.68 11.31 15.03
C ARG A 382 -5.20 11.41 14.90
N ILE A 383 -5.66 12.03 13.81
CA ILE A 383 -7.08 12.23 13.49
C ILE A 383 -7.61 11.31 12.39
N GLY A 384 -6.75 10.51 11.75
CA GLY A 384 -7.13 9.51 10.76
C GLY A 384 -7.66 10.09 9.44
N ARG A 385 -7.06 11.18 8.95
CA ARG A 385 -7.58 11.94 7.78
C ARG A 385 -6.50 12.44 6.83
N TRP A 386 -6.91 12.64 5.58
CA TRP A 386 -6.12 13.29 4.53
C TRP A 386 -6.21 14.81 4.58
N TRP A 387 -5.15 15.48 4.14
CA TRP A 387 -5.10 16.94 3.96
C TRP A 387 -5.84 17.44 2.72
N SER A 388 -5.98 16.61 1.69
CA SER A 388 -6.69 16.95 0.44
C SER A 388 -7.77 15.93 0.12
N ALA A 389 -8.81 16.40 -0.57
CA ALA A 389 -9.88 15.54 -1.08
C ALA A 389 -9.32 14.49 -2.06
N ASP A 390 -9.90 13.31 -2.06
CA ASP A 390 -9.51 12.24 -2.97
C ASP A 390 -9.74 12.64 -4.45
N PRO A 391 -8.71 12.61 -5.31
CA PRO A 391 -8.88 12.86 -6.74
C PRO A 391 -9.86 11.87 -7.41
N LEU A 392 -10.04 10.69 -6.84
CA LEU A 392 -10.94 9.64 -7.31
C LEU A 392 -12.25 9.57 -6.50
N GLN A 393 -12.61 10.60 -5.74
CA GLN A 393 -13.84 10.64 -4.92
C GLN A 393 -15.13 10.28 -5.70
N SER A 394 -15.17 10.54 -7.01
CA SER A 394 -16.27 10.15 -7.91
C SER A 394 -16.46 8.62 -8.05
N LYS A 395 -15.41 7.81 -7.83
CA LYS A 395 -15.51 6.33 -7.72
C LYS A 395 -16.19 5.90 -6.40
N TYR A 396 -16.19 6.75 -5.37
CA TYR A 396 -16.58 6.40 -4.00
C TYR A 396 -17.69 7.32 -3.44
N PRO A 397 -18.85 7.49 -4.11
CA PRO A 397 -19.87 8.48 -3.73
C PRO A 397 -20.57 8.22 -2.38
N GLY A 398 -20.35 7.06 -1.77
CA GLY A 398 -20.79 6.73 -0.40
C GLY A 398 -19.72 6.93 0.67
N MET A 399 -18.57 7.53 0.34
CA MET A 399 -17.47 7.79 1.27
C MET A 399 -17.04 9.26 1.26
N SER A 400 -16.65 9.76 2.43
CA SER A 400 -16.00 11.05 2.59
C SER A 400 -14.64 11.07 1.87
N PRO A 401 -14.35 12.06 1.00
CA PRO A 401 -13.09 12.15 0.24
C PRO A 401 -11.86 12.44 1.10
N TYR A 402 -12.05 12.65 2.42
CA TYR A 402 -10.97 12.88 3.39
C TYR A 402 -10.75 11.68 4.33
N ASN A 403 -11.47 10.57 4.14
CA ASN A 403 -11.46 9.45 5.09
C ASN A 403 -10.12 8.70 5.08
N GLY A 404 -9.59 8.40 6.27
CA GLY A 404 -8.32 7.67 6.37
C GLY A 404 -8.48 6.22 5.96
N ILE A 405 -7.85 5.83 4.85
CA ILE A 405 -7.60 4.43 4.45
C ILE A 405 -8.90 3.59 4.49
N GLY A 406 -9.96 4.10 3.84
CA GLY A 406 -11.27 3.45 3.76
C GLY A 406 -11.92 3.15 5.12
N ILE A 407 -11.50 3.84 6.19
CA ILE A 407 -11.93 3.67 7.60
C ILE A 407 -11.89 2.21 8.09
N ASN A 408 -10.98 1.42 7.52
CA ASN A 408 -10.55 0.12 8.01
C ASN A 408 -9.03 -0.06 7.74
N PRO A 409 -8.16 0.69 8.43
CA PRO A 409 -6.70 0.63 8.28
C PRO A 409 -6.06 -0.64 8.88
N ILE A 410 -6.84 -1.69 9.14
CA ILE A 410 -6.40 -3.00 9.66
C ILE A 410 -6.45 -4.08 8.58
N ILE A 411 -7.37 -3.92 7.63
CA ILE A 411 -7.49 -4.75 6.42
C ILE A 411 -6.92 -3.99 5.21
N TYR A 412 -7.26 -2.71 5.06
CA TYR A 412 -6.82 -1.89 3.96
C TYR A 412 -5.48 -1.21 4.28
N VAL A 413 -4.59 -1.21 3.30
CA VAL A 413 -3.44 -0.31 3.22
C VAL A 413 -3.81 0.78 2.22
N ASP A 414 -3.19 1.96 2.31
CA ASP A 414 -3.05 2.87 1.17
C ASP A 414 -1.55 2.94 0.80
N PRO A 415 -1.06 2.08 -0.13
CA PRO A 415 0.36 2.00 -0.44
C PRO A 415 0.87 3.16 -1.28
N ASP A 416 0.03 3.99 -1.92
CA ASP A 416 0.37 5.37 -2.32
C ASP A 416 -0.81 6.26 -2.76
N GLY A 417 -1.89 5.75 -3.39
CA GLY A 417 -3.08 6.53 -3.78
C GLY A 417 -3.99 6.18 -4.99
N GLN A 418 -3.65 5.41 -6.08
CA GLN A 418 -4.53 5.11 -7.28
C GLN A 418 -4.13 3.92 -8.26
N ASP A 419 -4.50 2.60 -8.36
CA ASP A 419 -5.52 1.56 -8.00
C ASP A 419 -4.81 0.20 -7.54
N ILE A 420 -5.44 -0.74 -6.77
CA ILE A 420 -5.01 -2.15 -6.42
C ILE A 420 -6.27 -3.03 -6.22
N VAL A 421 -6.28 -4.33 -6.58
CA VAL A 421 -7.50 -5.17 -6.49
C VAL A 421 -7.38 -6.46 -5.64
N TYR A 422 -8.40 -6.73 -4.84
CA TYR A 422 -8.58 -7.95 -4.03
C TYR A 422 -9.78 -8.79 -4.48
N PHE A 423 -9.59 -10.10 -4.55
CA PHE A 423 -10.59 -11.10 -4.93
C PHE A 423 -10.77 -12.16 -3.85
N ASP A 424 -11.94 -12.78 -3.75
CA ASP A 424 -12.13 -14.00 -2.97
C ASP A 424 -11.74 -15.27 -3.76
N MET A 425 -11.89 -16.43 -3.12
CA MET A 425 -11.55 -17.72 -3.75
C MET A 425 -12.56 -18.23 -4.77
N ASP A 426 -13.74 -17.61 -4.89
CA ASP A 426 -14.77 -17.97 -5.88
C ASP A 426 -14.79 -17.04 -7.09
N GLY A 427 -14.10 -15.91 -7.00
CA GLY A 427 -13.78 -15.00 -8.09
C GLY A 427 -14.38 -13.61 -7.92
N ASN A 428 -15.09 -13.32 -6.83
CA ASN A 428 -15.72 -12.00 -6.66
C ASN A 428 -14.65 -10.96 -6.29
N GLU A 429 -14.71 -9.77 -6.88
CA GLU A 429 -13.95 -8.62 -6.39
C GLU A 429 -14.53 -8.19 -5.03
N ILE A 430 -13.70 -8.24 -3.98
CA ILE A 430 -14.10 -7.98 -2.59
C ILE A 430 -13.52 -6.69 -2.02
N GLY A 431 -12.67 -5.99 -2.78
CA GLY A 431 -12.15 -4.70 -2.39
C GLY A 431 -11.15 -4.15 -3.41
N ARG A 432 -11.08 -2.82 -3.47
CA ARG A 432 -10.13 -2.09 -4.32
C ARG A 432 -9.43 -1.02 -3.51
N THR A 433 -8.19 -1.29 -3.11
CA THR A 433 -7.24 -0.29 -2.60
C THR A 433 -6.75 0.53 -3.79
N VAL A 434 -5.88 1.53 -3.57
CA VAL A 434 -5.47 2.44 -4.61
C VAL A 434 -3.94 2.71 -4.60
N THR A 435 -3.21 2.34 -5.67
CA THR A 435 -1.76 2.65 -5.89
C THR A 435 -1.35 2.98 -7.33
N ASN A 436 -0.73 4.14 -7.54
CA ASN A 436 -0.10 4.57 -8.78
C ASN A 436 1.10 3.67 -9.18
N LYS A 437 1.62 2.84 -8.27
CA LYS A 437 2.92 2.18 -8.43
C LYS A 437 2.95 0.71 -8.79
N VAL A 438 1.89 -0.06 -8.59
CA VAL A 438 1.76 -1.38 -9.21
C VAL A 438 0.29 -1.72 -9.45
N HIS A 439 -0.03 -2.24 -10.63
CA HIS A 439 -1.26 -3.00 -10.79
C HIS A 439 -1.04 -4.41 -10.24
N GLU A 440 -1.35 -4.58 -8.95
CA GLU A 440 -1.28 -5.85 -8.23
C GLU A 440 -2.69 -6.41 -8.00
N THR A 441 -2.79 -7.75 -8.04
CA THR A 441 -4.02 -8.49 -7.77
C THR A 441 -3.74 -9.53 -6.69
N TYR A 442 -4.65 -9.63 -5.73
CA TYR A 442 -4.52 -10.55 -4.59
C TYR A 442 -5.77 -11.41 -4.42
N LEU A 443 -5.59 -12.69 -4.10
CA LEU A 443 -6.66 -13.54 -3.59
C LEU A 443 -6.64 -13.53 -2.06
N ILE A 444 -7.81 -13.43 -1.42
CA ILE A 444 -7.97 -13.61 0.02
C ILE A 444 -8.72 -14.91 0.28
N ARG A 445 -8.14 -15.80 1.09
CA ARG A 445 -8.81 -17.00 1.62
C ARG A 445 -8.86 -16.97 3.14
N MET A 446 -9.94 -17.48 3.73
CA MET A 446 -9.96 -17.80 5.17
C MET A 446 -9.25 -19.14 5.41
N VAL A 447 -8.40 -19.18 6.43
CA VAL A 447 -7.66 -20.38 6.87
C VAL A 447 -7.87 -20.56 8.37
N GLU A 448 -8.32 -21.74 8.80
CA GLU A 448 -8.36 -22.07 10.23
C GLU A 448 -6.94 -22.16 10.80
N THR A 449 -6.71 -21.48 11.91
CA THR A 449 -5.49 -21.62 12.72
C THR A 449 -5.55 -22.88 13.58
N GLU A 450 -4.40 -23.31 14.11
CA GLU A 450 -4.29 -24.44 15.06
C GLU A 450 -5.15 -24.27 16.34
N PHE A 451 -5.64 -23.05 16.58
CA PHE A 451 -6.50 -22.68 17.71
C PHE A 451 -8.00 -22.53 17.32
N GLY A 452 -8.39 -22.89 16.10
CA GLY A 452 -9.78 -22.89 15.64
C GLY A 452 -10.35 -21.54 15.21
N TYR A 453 -9.53 -20.49 15.10
CA TYR A 453 -9.95 -19.18 14.60
C TYR A 453 -9.61 -19.04 13.11
N PRO A 454 -10.54 -18.57 12.25
CA PRO A 454 -10.23 -18.25 10.87
C PRO A 454 -9.40 -16.96 10.80
N ARG A 455 -8.30 -17.00 10.05
CA ARG A 455 -7.53 -15.80 9.64
C ARG A 455 -7.64 -15.60 8.13
N PRO A 456 -7.64 -14.36 7.62
CA PRO A 456 -7.37 -14.13 6.22
C PRO A 456 -5.93 -14.55 5.88
N GLU A 457 -5.74 -15.02 4.67
CA GLU A 457 -4.45 -15.25 4.03
C GLU A 457 -4.49 -14.65 2.64
N VAL A 458 -3.52 -13.78 2.37
CA VAL A 458 -3.37 -13.06 1.10
C VAL A 458 -2.40 -13.84 0.21
N ILE A 459 -2.80 -14.07 -1.04
CA ILE A 459 -2.02 -14.78 -2.06
C ILE A 459 -1.86 -13.83 -3.25
N GLU A 460 -0.62 -13.49 -3.59
CA GLU A 460 -0.30 -12.70 -4.78
C GLU A 460 -0.72 -13.47 -6.05
N ALA A 461 -1.57 -12.86 -6.87
CA ALA A 461 -1.96 -13.41 -8.16
C ALA A 461 -1.01 -12.89 -9.25
N PRO A 462 -0.28 -13.76 -9.97
CA PRO A 462 0.63 -13.31 -11.02
C PRO A 462 -0.12 -12.49 -12.09
N MET A 463 0.41 -11.31 -12.40
CA MET A 463 -0.15 -10.43 -13.42
C MET A 463 0.29 -10.85 -14.82
N PRO A 464 -0.58 -10.73 -15.86
CA PRO A 464 -0.18 -10.99 -17.24
C PRO A 464 0.74 -9.90 -17.78
N ASN A 465 1.67 -10.29 -18.67
CA ASN A 465 2.48 -9.33 -19.43
C ASN A 465 1.61 -8.47 -20.38
N VAL A 466 2.11 -7.33 -20.82
CA VAL A 466 1.48 -6.50 -21.88
C VAL A 466 1.81 -7.06 -23.25
N ILE A 467 0.79 -7.17 -24.10
CA ILE A 467 0.86 -7.67 -25.47
C ILE A 467 0.69 -6.47 -26.41
N GLU A 468 1.79 -5.95 -26.95
CA GLU A 468 1.76 -4.72 -27.75
C GLU A 468 1.24 -4.93 -29.18
N LYS A 469 1.20 -6.18 -29.68
CA LYS A 469 0.96 -6.51 -31.10
C LYS A 469 0.12 -7.77 -31.24
N ARG A 470 -0.82 -7.78 -32.21
CA ARG A 470 -1.55 -8.99 -32.61
C ARG A 470 -0.90 -9.63 -33.83
N VAL A 471 -0.66 -10.94 -33.74
CA VAL A 471 -0.09 -11.77 -34.81
C VAL A 471 -1.22 -12.55 -35.50
N GLY A 472 -1.09 -12.83 -36.80
CA GLY A 472 -2.06 -13.62 -37.57
C GLY A 472 -2.52 -12.97 -38.88
N SER A 473 -3.54 -13.55 -39.53
CA SER A 473 -4.12 -13.02 -40.79
C SER A 473 -5.28 -12.07 -40.51
N GLY A 474 -5.24 -10.87 -41.09
CA GLY A 474 -6.15 -9.77 -40.75
C GLY A 474 -5.52 -8.75 -39.77
N THR A 475 -4.20 -8.59 -39.83
CA THR A 475 -3.39 -7.77 -38.94
C THR A 475 -3.89 -6.34 -38.82
N ARG A 476 -4.43 -5.98 -37.65
CA ARG A 476 -4.59 -4.57 -37.20
C ARG A 476 -3.29 -3.95 -36.67
N GLY A 477 -2.17 -4.69 -36.72
CA GLY A 477 -0.83 -4.19 -36.48
C GLY A 477 -0.49 -3.97 -35.00
N ASP A 478 0.12 -2.82 -34.72
CA ASP A 478 0.58 -2.39 -33.41
C ASP A 478 -0.62 -1.96 -32.56
N ILE A 479 -1.03 -2.79 -31.60
CA ILE A 479 -2.25 -2.53 -30.80
C ILE A 479 -2.00 -1.46 -29.74
N SER A 480 -0.72 -1.21 -29.41
CA SER A 480 -0.24 -0.12 -28.53
C SER A 480 -0.51 1.32 -29.01
N LYS A 481 -1.21 1.50 -30.15
CA LYS A 481 -1.39 2.80 -30.82
C LYS A 481 -2.85 3.10 -31.18
N ARG A 482 -3.80 2.48 -30.48
CA ARG A 482 -5.23 2.64 -30.70
C ARG A 482 -5.90 3.21 -29.45
N LYS A 483 -6.99 3.96 -29.63
CA LYS A 483 -7.76 4.53 -28.51
C LYS A 483 -8.45 3.46 -27.64
N ASP A 484 -8.59 2.25 -28.17
CA ASP A 484 -9.15 1.07 -27.51
C ASP A 484 -8.08 0.22 -26.79
N TRP A 485 -6.85 0.71 -26.60
CA TRP A 485 -5.78 -0.05 -25.95
C TRP A 485 -6.00 -0.19 -24.43
N THR A 486 -6.52 0.83 -23.75
CA THR A 486 -6.80 0.76 -22.30
C THR A 486 -7.85 -0.31 -21.96
N ASP A 487 -8.85 -0.53 -22.83
CA ASP A 487 -9.79 -1.65 -22.69
C ASP A 487 -9.09 -3.02 -22.64
N ALA A 488 -7.97 -3.20 -23.37
CA ALA A 488 -7.18 -4.43 -23.36
C ALA A 488 -6.41 -4.67 -22.05
N GLN A 489 -6.26 -3.63 -21.23
CA GLN A 489 -5.53 -3.61 -19.95
C GLN A 489 -6.47 -3.57 -18.74
N LYS A 490 -7.65 -2.96 -18.91
CA LYS A 490 -8.76 -2.93 -17.95
C LYS A 490 -9.01 -4.26 -17.24
N TRP A 491 -9.01 -5.38 -17.97
CA TRP A 491 -9.37 -6.70 -17.44
C TRP A 491 -8.19 -7.56 -16.94
N ASP A 492 -6.96 -7.03 -16.93
CA ASP A 492 -5.76 -7.80 -16.52
C ASP A 492 -5.82 -8.31 -15.07
N HIS A 493 -6.50 -7.58 -14.18
CA HIS A 493 -6.72 -7.98 -12.79
C HIS A 493 -7.64 -9.22 -12.68
N VAL A 494 -8.73 -9.29 -13.46
CA VAL A 494 -9.60 -10.48 -13.52
C VAL A 494 -8.87 -11.67 -14.14
N ILE A 495 -8.04 -11.45 -15.16
CA ILE A 495 -7.20 -12.49 -15.78
C ILE A 495 -6.21 -13.07 -14.76
N ALA A 496 -5.56 -12.21 -13.95
CA ALA A 496 -4.68 -12.64 -12.87
C ALA A 496 -5.43 -13.46 -11.81
N ALA A 497 -6.57 -12.95 -11.32
CA ALA A 497 -7.37 -13.58 -10.28
C ALA A 497 -7.88 -14.96 -10.69
N GLU A 498 -8.60 -15.09 -11.81
CA GLU A 498 -9.16 -16.38 -12.27
C GLU A 498 -8.05 -17.40 -12.60
N THR A 499 -6.91 -16.95 -13.12
CA THR A 499 -5.75 -17.83 -13.37
C THR A 499 -5.14 -18.35 -12.07
N ALA A 500 -4.98 -17.48 -11.06
CA ALA A 500 -4.50 -17.87 -9.73
C ALA A 500 -5.50 -18.79 -9.02
N ILE A 501 -6.80 -18.52 -9.10
CA ILE A 501 -7.88 -19.37 -8.56
C ILE A 501 -7.87 -20.75 -9.23
N PHE A 502 -7.71 -20.82 -10.56
CA PHE A 502 -7.57 -22.08 -11.30
C PHE A 502 -6.36 -22.88 -10.83
N ASN A 503 -5.17 -22.25 -10.75
CA ASN A 503 -3.94 -22.91 -10.31
C ASN A 503 -4.04 -23.37 -8.84
N TYR A 504 -4.66 -22.58 -7.97
CA TYR A 504 -4.94 -22.97 -6.58
C TYR A 504 -5.90 -24.16 -6.51
N LYS A 505 -7.10 -24.08 -7.14
CA LYS A 505 -8.12 -25.13 -7.10
C LYS A 505 -7.55 -26.44 -7.69
N LYS A 506 -6.68 -26.35 -8.71
CA LYS A 506 -5.88 -27.45 -9.23
C LYS A 506 -4.94 -28.06 -8.18
N ASN A 507 -4.07 -27.25 -7.59
CA ASN A 507 -2.99 -27.71 -6.73
C ASN A 507 -3.53 -28.28 -5.40
N GLN A 508 -4.66 -27.77 -4.90
CA GLN A 508 -5.37 -28.39 -3.77
C GLN A 508 -6.03 -29.74 -4.15
N GLY A 509 -6.41 -29.93 -5.42
CA GLY A 509 -7.17 -31.10 -5.86
C GLY A 509 -8.68 -30.95 -5.65
N ILE A 510 -9.20 -29.76 -5.95
CA ILE A 510 -10.64 -29.42 -5.93
C ILE A 510 -11.13 -28.85 -7.28
N LEU A 511 -10.26 -28.79 -8.29
CA LEU A 511 -10.60 -28.38 -9.65
C LEU A 511 -11.31 -29.52 -10.40
N GLU A 512 -12.58 -29.29 -10.71
CA GLU A 512 -13.38 -30.14 -11.59
C GLU A 512 -13.30 -29.64 -13.04
N LEU A 513 -13.09 -30.56 -13.99
CA LEU A 513 -13.10 -30.29 -15.43
C LEU A 513 -13.87 -31.39 -16.16
N TYR A 514 -14.32 -31.09 -17.38
CA TYR A 514 -15.14 -31.99 -18.19
C TYR A 514 -14.59 -32.08 -19.61
N SER A 515 -14.33 -33.30 -20.07
CA SER A 515 -13.93 -33.57 -21.45
C SER A 515 -14.97 -33.06 -22.45
N ARG A 516 -14.58 -32.80 -23.71
CA ARG A 516 -15.49 -32.30 -24.77
C ARG A 516 -16.82 -33.05 -24.90
N GLY A 517 -16.82 -34.36 -24.63
CA GLY A 517 -18.00 -35.22 -24.61
C GLY A 517 -18.84 -35.16 -23.33
N GLY A 518 -18.62 -34.20 -22.43
CA GLY A 518 -19.38 -33.99 -21.19
C GLY A 518 -18.97 -34.88 -20.01
N ASN A 519 -18.03 -35.81 -20.19
CA ASN A 519 -17.57 -36.70 -19.11
C ASN A 519 -16.58 -35.99 -18.18
N LYS A 520 -16.82 -36.05 -16.87
CA LYS A 520 -15.95 -35.50 -15.82
C LYS A 520 -14.56 -36.11 -15.87
N ILE A 521 -13.54 -35.28 -15.76
CA ILE A 521 -12.12 -35.67 -15.73
C ILE A 521 -11.74 -35.96 -14.28
N PRO A 522 -11.04 -37.07 -13.96
CA PRO A 522 -10.68 -37.39 -12.59
C PRO A 522 -9.76 -36.32 -11.99
N VAL A 523 -10.00 -35.98 -10.72
CA VAL A 523 -9.21 -34.97 -9.99
C VAL A 523 -7.73 -35.35 -9.85
N SER A 524 -7.42 -36.66 -9.87
CA SER A 524 -6.04 -37.17 -9.95
C SER A 524 -5.32 -36.72 -11.22
N GLU A 525 -6.05 -36.40 -12.29
CA GLU A 525 -5.52 -35.97 -13.58
C GLU A 525 -5.57 -34.44 -13.72
N THR A 526 -6.61 -33.77 -13.20
CA THR A 526 -6.64 -32.29 -13.19
C THR A 526 -5.50 -31.71 -12.35
N LYS A 527 -5.16 -32.33 -11.20
CA LYS A 527 -4.01 -31.96 -10.37
C LYS A 527 -2.63 -32.12 -11.05
N LYS A 528 -2.52 -32.83 -12.18
CA LYS A 528 -1.28 -33.01 -12.96
C LYS A 528 -1.05 -31.93 -14.02
N ILE A 529 -2.02 -31.04 -14.25
CA ILE A 529 -1.90 -29.95 -15.23
C ILE A 529 -0.74 -29.01 -14.78
N PRO A 530 0.18 -28.59 -15.67
CA PRO A 530 1.17 -27.55 -15.35
C PRO A 530 0.46 -26.24 -15.00
N ASP A 531 1.01 -25.43 -14.09
CA ASP A 531 0.41 -24.13 -13.76
C ASP A 531 0.23 -23.26 -15.03
N LEU A 532 -0.92 -22.59 -15.11
CA LEU A 532 -1.34 -21.74 -16.20
C LEU A 532 -0.73 -20.34 -16.07
N ASP A 533 -0.19 -19.81 -17.17
CA ASP A 533 0.33 -18.44 -17.28
C ASP A 533 -0.83 -17.47 -17.60
N PRO A 534 -1.06 -16.39 -16.82
CA PRO A 534 -2.08 -15.38 -17.12
C PRO A 534 -1.85 -14.68 -18.46
N THR A 535 -0.58 -14.55 -18.90
CA THR A 535 -0.21 -13.98 -20.20
C THR A 535 -0.76 -14.82 -21.36
N LEU A 536 -0.85 -16.14 -21.20
CA LEU A 536 -1.46 -17.02 -22.19
C LEU A 536 -2.97 -16.74 -22.33
N ILE A 537 -3.67 -16.56 -21.21
CA ILE A 537 -5.11 -16.25 -21.20
C ILE A 537 -5.38 -14.89 -21.86
N LYS A 538 -4.56 -13.88 -21.55
CA LYS A 538 -4.60 -12.58 -22.23
C LYS A 538 -4.31 -12.69 -23.73
N SER A 539 -3.36 -13.54 -24.13
CA SER A 539 -3.06 -13.76 -25.54
C SER A 539 -4.23 -14.39 -26.30
N LEU A 540 -4.95 -15.34 -25.68
CA LEU A 540 -6.19 -15.89 -26.23
C LEU A 540 -7.27 -14.80 -26.35
N ALA A 541 -7.45 -13.98 -25.31
CA ALA A 541 -8.43 -12.88 -25.33
C ALA A 541 -8.14 -11.85 -26.44
N VAL A 542 -6.88 -11.49 -26.68
CA VAL A 542 -6.48 -10.59 -27.78
C VAL A 542 -6.73 -11.22 -29.17
N GLN A 543 -6.75 -12.56 -29.28
CA GLN A 543 -7.09 -13.25 -30.53
C GLN A 543 -8.60 -13.36 -30.75
N GLU A 544 -9.39 -13.80 -29.77
CA GLU A 544 -10.83 -14.02 -29.96
C GLU A 544 -11.63 -12.71 -30.03
N SER A 545 -11.30 -11.70 -29.21
CA SER A 545 -11.96 -10.36 -29.21
C SER A 545 -11.73 -9.51 -30.47
N GLY A 546 -11.29 -10.11 -31.58
CA GLY A 546 -11.09 -9.44 -32.87
C GLY A 546 -9.92 -8.46 -32.94
N ALA A 547 -9.38 -7.99 -31.81
CA ALA A 547 -8.31 -7.00 -31.76
C ALA A 547 -7.65 -6.77 -30.39
N GLY A 548 -8.14 -7.40 -29.31
CA GLY A 548 -7.96 -6.90 -27.95
C GLY A 548 -8.94 -5.77 -27.59
N ILE A 549 -10.04 -5.61 -28.32
CA ILE A 549 -11.06 -4.58 -28.04
C ILE A 549 -12.08 -5.19 -27.09
N LEU A 550 -11.92 -4.94 -25.80
CA LEU A 550 -12.71 -5.58 -24.74
C LEU A 550 -13.98 -4.76 -24.42
N GLY A 551 -14.66 -4.35 -25.50
CA GLY A 551 -15.99 -3.71 -25.54
C GLY A 551 -17.10 -4.66 -25.98
N VAL A 552 -16.85 -5.98 -25.88
CA VAL A 552 -17.83 -7.07 -25.97
C VAL A 552 -17.64 -7.93 -24.73
N SER A 553 -18.72 -8.40 -24.11
CA SER A 553 -18.60 -9.04 -22.79
C SER A 553 -18.02 -10.46 -22.84
N ASP A 554 -18.18 -11.20 -23.94
CA ASP A 554 -17.60 -12.54 -24.12
C ASP A 554 -16.17 -12.48 -24.70
N LEU A 555 -15.21 -12.05 -23.89
CA LEU A 555 -13.79 -11.82 -24.25
C LEU A 555 -13.10 -13.00 -24.97
N LEU A 556 -13.43 -14.23 -24.57
CA LEU A 556 -12.89 -15.49 -25.09
C LEU A 556 -13.90 -16.22 -26.01
N THR A 557 -15.01 -15.59 -26.38
CA THR A 557 -16.08 -16.13 -27.26
C THR A 557 -16.67 -17.47 -26.80
N VAL A 558 -16.68 -17.72 -25.49
CA VAL A 558 -17.00 -19.03 -24.89
C VAL A 558 -18.43 -19.47 -25.12
N ASN A 559 -19.37 -18.57 -25.44
CA ASN A 559 -20.78 -18.89 -25.64
C ASN A 559 -21.32 -18.64 -27.05
N HIS A 560 -20.46 -18.58 -28.06
CA HIS A 560 -20.89 -18.41 -29.44
C HIS A 560 -21.97 -19.46 -29.87
N PRO A 561 -23.15 -19.06 -30.38
CA PRO A 561 -24.28 -19.97 -30.61
C PRO A 561 -24.00 -21.14 -31.56
N GLY A 562 -23.06 -20.98 -32.51
CA GLY A 562 -22.68 -22.02 -33.47
C GLY A 562 -22.02 -23.25 -32.83
N ASP A 563 -21.40 -23.08 -31.65
CA ASP A 563 -20.62 -24.11 -30.97
C ASP A 563 -21.49 -25.18 -30.30
N TRP A 564 -22.77 -24.87 -30.05
CA TRP A 564 -23.69 -25.69 -29.27
C TRP A 564 -24.22 -26.92 -30.04
N ASN A 565 -23.65 -27.22 -31.21
CA ASN A 565 -23.76 -28.53 -31.83
C ASN A 565 -22.97 -29.59 -31.01
N THR A 566 -23.10 -30.87 -31.38
CA THR A 566 -22.75 -32.03 -30.53
C THR A 566 -21.25 -32.25 -30.22
N THR A 567 -20.40 -31.25 -30.45
CA THR A 567 -18.94 -31.27 -30.21
C THR A 567 -18.53 -30.72 -28.84
N TYR A 568 -19.40 -29.94 -28.18
CA TYR A 568 -19.07 -29.20 -26.94
C TYR A 568 -20.06 -29.46 -25.78
N SER A 569 -20.42 -30.73 -25.53
CA SER A 569 -21.27 -31.09 -24.38
C SER A 569 -20.60 -30.90 -23.00
N LEU A 570 -19.39 -30.34 -22.96
CA LEU A 570 -18.73 -29.84 -21.76
C LEU A 570 -19.29 -28.49 -21.26
N LYS A 571 -19.94 -27.69 -22.11
CA LYS A 571 -20.41 -26.33 -21.75
C LYS A 571 -21.47 -26.36 -20.64
N THR A 572 -22.48 -27.23 -20.71
CA THR A 572 -23.50 -27.34 -19.65
C THR A 572 -22.93 -27.86 -18.31
N PRO A 573 -22.10 -28.93 -18.26
CA PRO A 573 -21.49 -29.40 -17.01
C PRO A 573 -20.60 -28.39 -16.27
N ILE A 574 -19.95 -27.43 -16.97
CA ILE A 574 -19.19 -26.36 -16.30
C ILE A 574 -20.06 -25.20 -15.80
N GLY A 575 -21.37 -25.19 -16.10
CA GLY A 575 -22.33 -24.17 -15.65
C GLY A 575 -22.79 -23.17 -16.72
N LEU A 576 -22.16 -23.15 -17.90
CA LEU A 576 -22.54 -22.25 -18.99
C LEU A 576 -23.88 -22.69 -19.62
N LYS A 577 -24.76 -21.73 -19.93
CA LYS A 577 -26.06 -21.99 -20.58
C LYS A 577 -26.07 -21.48 -22.02
N LYS A 578 -26.77 -22.20 -22.90
CA LYS A 578 -26.91 -21.78 -24.30
C LYS A 578 -27.65 -20.45 -24.39
N ASP A 579 -27.15 -19.56 -25.25
CA ASP A 579 -27.70 -18.23 -25.55
C ASP A 579 -27.83 -17.27 -24.33
N GLN A 580 -27.18 -17.56 -23.19
CA GLN A 580 -27.05 -16.58 -22.11
C GLN A 580 -26.03 -15.50 -22.48
N GLU A 581 -26.30 -14.25 -22.09
CA GLU A 581 -25.26 -13.23 -22.02
C GLU A 581 -24.20 -13.65 -21.00
N VAL A 582 -22.94 -13.35 -21.29
CA VAL A 582 -21.77 -13.78 -20.51
C VAL A 582 -20.96 -12.54 -20.17
N THR A 583 -20.71 -12.31 -18.89
CA THR A 583 -19.84 -11.22 -18.42
C THR A 583 -18.36 -11.48 -18.74
N GLU A 584 -17.55 -10.43 -18.70
CA GLU A 584 -16.11 -10.49 -18.98
C GLU A 584 -15.38 -11.46 -18.05
N GLN A 585 -15.76 -11.47 -16.77
CA GLN A 585 -15.28 -12.46 -15.81
C GLN A 585 -15.76 -13.88 -16.15
N GLU A 586 -17.05 -14.10 -16.39
CA GLU A 586 -17.55 -15.43 -16.76
C GLU A 586 -16.86 -15.97 -18.02
N SER A 587 -16.58 -15.10 -19.00
CA SER A 587 -15.84 -15.48 -20.21
C SER A 587 -14.43 -15.97 -19.88
N ILE A 588 -13.71 -15.29 -18.98
CA ILE A 588 -12.40 -15.74 -18.46
C ILE A 588 -12.54 -17.06 -17.68
N TYR A 589 -13.47 -17.12 -16.73
CA TYR A 589 -13.76 -18.28 -15.87
C TYR A 589 -14.06 -19.55 -16.70
N PHE A 590 -15.00 -19.48 -17.63
CA PHE A 590 -15.38 -20.60 -18.49
C PHE A 590 -14.33 -20.88 -19.56
N GLY A 591 -13.67 -19.85 -20.09
CA GLY A 591 -12.62 -19.96 -21.11
C GLY A 591 -11.40 -20.73 -20.61
N ILE A 592 -10.91 -20.42 -19.41
CA ILE A 592 -9.84 -21.17 -18.74
C ILE A 592 -10.22 -22.66 -18.59
N ARG A 593 -11.48 -22.95 -18.21
CA ARG A 593 -11.98 -24.32 -18.03
C ARG A 593 -12.14 -25.07 -19.36
N ILE A 594 -12.56 -24.39 -20.43
CA ILE A 594 -12.63 -24.93 -21.80
C ILE A 594 -11.20 -25.21 -22.33
N LEU A 595 -10.25 -24.30 -22.14
CA LEU A 595 -8.85 -24.46 -22.53
C LEU A 595 -8.22 -25.66 -21.82
N ALA A 596 -8.29 -25.73 -20.49
CA ALA A 596 -7.78 -26.87 -19.74
C ALA A 596 -8.44 -28.19 -20.16
N SER A 597 -9.74 -28.19 -20.42
CA SER A 597 -10.46 -29.37 -20.91
C SER A 597 -10.04 -29.81 -22.33
N ASN A 598 -9.60 -28.87 -23.18
CA ASN A 598 -9.03 -29.15 -24.50
C ASN A 598 -7.64 -29.78 -24.43
N GLY A 599 -6.85 -29.44 -23.39
CA GLY A 599 -5.50 -29.97 -23.18
C GLY A 599 -5.47 -31.49 -22.96
N PHE A 600 -6.58 -32.09 -22.53
CA PHE A 600 -6.66 -33.55 -22.37
C PHE A 600 -6.86 -34.31 -23.68
N THR A 601 -6.15 -35.43 -23.79
CA THR A 601 -6.41 -36.52 -24.73
C THR A 601 -6.46 -37.83 -23.95
N THR A 602 -7.55 -38.58 -24.15
CA THR A 602 -7.77 -39.90 -23.54
C THR A 602 -7.40 -41.01 -24.52
N LYS A 603 -6.81 -42.09 -24.00
CA LYS A 603 -6.69 -43.37 -24.72
C LYS A 603 -7.25 -44.51 -23.88
N VAL A 604 -8.14 -45.29 -24.47
CA VAL A 604 -8.70 -46.49 -23.82
C VAL A 604 -7.68 -47.61 -23.88
N LYS A 605 -7.19 -48.05 -22.72
CA LYS A 605 -6.41 -49.29 -22.57
C LYS A 605 -7.37 -50.39 -22.10
N SER A 606 -7.74 -51.28 -23.01
CA SER A 606 -8.50 -52.49 -22.68
C SER A 606 -7.54 -53.62 -22.33
N TYR A 607 -7.70 -54.19 -21.14
CA TYR A 607 -6.92 -55.32 -20.63
C TYR A 607 -7.86 -56.20 -19.82
N TYR A 608 -8.56 -57.13 -20.50
CA TYR A 608 -9.65 -57.92 -19.92
C TYR A 608 -9.22 -58.56 -18.57
N PRO A 609 -9.97 -58.34 -17.46
CA PRO A 609 -11.33 -57.79 -17.37
C PRO A 609 -11.44 -56.27 -17.14
N LYS A 610 -10.33 -55.51 -17.15
CA LYS A 610 -10.32 -54.07 -16.91
C LYS A 610 -10.36 -53.23 -18.19
N THR A 611 -10.94 -52.04 -18.08
CA THR A 611 -10.75 -50.94 -19.04
C THR A 611 -10.24 -49.73 -18.26
N GLU A 612 -9.06 -49.23 -18.60
CA GLU A 612 -8.42 -48.08 -17.95
C GLU A 612 -8.26 -46.94 -18.97
N MET A 613 -8.56 -45.70 -18.58
CA MET A 613 -8.36 -44.52 -19.44
C MET A 613 -7.03 -43.84 -19.12
N ASP A 614 -6.14 -43.81 -20.10
CA ASP A 614 -4.86 -43.11 -20.06
C ASP A 614 -5.09 -41.64 -20.42
N TYR A 615 -4.99 -40.75 -19.43
CA TYR A 615 -5.12 -39.31 -19.63
C TYR A 615 -3.74 -38.69 -19.86
N LYS A 616 -3.61 -37.90 -20.93
CA LYS A 616 -2.44 -37.04 -21.16
C LYS A 616 -2.89 -35.61 -21.37
N PHE A 617 -2.13 -34.68 -20.79
CA PHE A 617 -2.37 -33.25 -20.88
C PHE A 617 -1.24 -32.56 -21.64
N ASP A 618 -1.56 -31.56 -22.45
CA ASP A 618 -0.62 -30.67 -23.13
C ASP A 618 -1.27 -29.28 -23.37
N TRP A 619 -0.58 -28.20 -22.98
CA TRP A 619 -1.03 -26.83 -23.22
C TRP A 619 -0.94 -26.44 -24.70
N ASP A 620 0.03 -26.93 -25.47
CA ASP A 620 0.10 -26.67 -26.91
C ASP A 620 -1.14 -27.24 -27.62
N GLN A 621 -1.49 -28.48 -27.28
CA GLN A 621 -2.72 -29.12 -27.74
C GLN A 621 -4.00 -28.42 -27.23
N ALA A 622 -3.97 -27.81 -26.04
CA ALA A 622 -5.09 -27.05 -25.50
C ALA A 622 -5.41 -25.83 -26.37
N ILE A 623 -4.37 -25.03 -26.67
CA ILE A 623 -4.45 -23.81 -27.49
C ILE A 623 -4.85 -24.14 -28.93
N GLU A 624 -4.22 -25.16 -29.53
CA GLU A 624 -4.52 -25.61 -30.91
C GLU A 624 -5.97 -26.10 -31.09
N LYS A 625 -6.61 -26.57 -30.03
CA LYS A 625 -8.03 -26.94 -30.02
C LYS A 625 -8.96 -25.78 -29.63
N PHE A 626 -8.45 -24.67 -29.11
CA PHE A 626 -9.26 -23.58 -28.57
C PHE A 626 -9.87 -22.73 -29.69
N GLY A 627 -9.04 -21.96 -30.40
CA GLY A 627 -9.49 -21.02 -31.43
C GLY A 627 -9.43 -21.54 -32.87
N PRO A 628 -9.95 -20.75 -33.83
CA PRO A 628 -10.05 -21.16 -35.23
C PRO A 628 -8.68 -21.15 -35.94
N GLY A 629 -8.32 -22.29 -36.54
CA GLY A 629 -7.11 -22.42 -37.38
C GLY A 629 -6.01 -23.35 -36.84
N GLY A 630 -6.23 -24.03 -35.72
CA GLY A 630 -5.38 -25.14 -35.28
C GLY A 630 -3.94 -24.73 -34.96
N ALA A 631 -2.96 -25.49 -35.47
CA ALA A 631 -1.54 -25.20 -35.30
C ALA A 631 -1.13 -23.76 -35.65
N LYS A 632 -1.81 -23.10 -36.61
CA LYS A 632 -1.54 -21.69 -36.91
C LYS A 632 -1.94 -20.78 -35.75
N TYR A 633 -3.17 -20.93 -35.26
CA TYR A 633 -3.70 -20.17 -34.13
C TYR A 633 -2.79 -20.32 -32.89
N LYS A 634 -2.36 -21.56 -32.61
CA LYS A 634 -1.38 -21.84 -31.55
C LYS A 634 -0.08 -21.06 -31.71
N ASN A 635 0.48 -21.03 -32.91
CA ASN A 635 1.71 -20.29 -33.17
C ASN A 635 1.49 -18.77 -33.02
N ASP A 636 0.40 -18.22 -33.57
CA ASP A 636 0.05 -16.80 -33.44
C ASP A 636 -0.09 -16.40 -31.95
N VAL A 637 -0.73 -17.23 -31.11
CA VAL A 637 -0.84 -17.06 -29.65
C VAL A 637 0.52 -17.15 -28.94
N LYS A 638 1.31 -18.19 -29.22
CA LYS A 638 2.63 -18.37 -28.57
C LYS A 638 3.59 -17.24 -28.91
N THR A 639 3.62 -16.81 -30.16
CA THR A 639 4.45 -15.67 -30.59
C THR A 639 4.01 -14.35 -29.94
N GLN A 640 2.74 -14.17 -29.56
CA GLN A 640 2.34 -13.02 -28.73
C GLN A 640 2.82 -13.10 -27.29
N VAL A 641 2.83 -14.28 -26.67
CA VAL A 641 3.42 -14.49 -25.33
C VAL A 641 4.94 -14.27 -25.38
N GLU A 642 5.62 -14.81 -26.38
CA GLU A 642 7.07 -14.66 -26.60
C GLU A 642 7.51 -13.21 -26.86
N ASN A 643 6.66 -12.40 -27.53
CA ASN A 643 6.88 -10.97 -27.76
C ASN A 643 6.20 -10.07 -26.72
N SER A 644 5.62 -10.63 -25.66
CA SER A 644 5.05 -9.85 -24.56
C SER A 644 6.15 -9.23 -23.70
N ARG A 645 5.84 -8.11 -23.04
CA ARG A 645 6.75 -7.48 -22.07
C ARG A 645 6.10 -7.36 -20.71
N LYS A 646 6.90 -7.31 -19.63
CA LYS A 646 6.37 -6.94 -18.32
C LYS A 646 5.61 -5.62 -18.40
N ALA A 647 4.48 -5.58 -17.71
CA ALA A 647 3.67 -4.38 -17.57
C ALA A 647 4.43 -3.30 -16.79
N LYS A 648 4.00 -2.06 -16.98
CA LYS A 648 4.44 -0.84 -16.30
C LYS A 648 3.21 -0.01 -15.98
N ASN A 649 3.32 0.89 -15.01
CA ASN A 649 2.17 1.67 -14.53
C ASN A 649 1.60 2.59 -15.63
N SER A 650 2.47 3.04 -16.55
CA SER A 650 2.10 3.75 -17.78
C SER A 650 1.16 3.00 -18.72
N ASP A 651 0.99 1.69 -18.55
CA ASP A 651 0.16 0.85 -19.42
C ASP A 651 -1.30 0.78 -18.93
N TYR A 652 -1.58 1.23 -17.71
CA TYR A 652 -2.90 1.14 -17.07
C TYR A 652 -3.52 2.50 -16.72
N ASN A 653 -2.71 3.55 -16.64
CA ASN A 653 -3.22 4.91 -16.46
C ASN A 653 -3.95 5.34 -17.74
N GLU A 654 -5.26 5.53 -17.66
CA GLU A 654 -5.99 6.24 -18.72
C GLU A 654 -5.48 7.69 -18.79
N GLY A 655 -5.10 8.13 -19.99
CA GLY A 655 -4.61 9.48 -20.22
C GLY A 655 -5.69 10.38 -20.78
N ASP A 656 -6.37 11.12 -19.91
CA ASP A 656 -6.85 12.50 -20.07
C ASP A 656 -7.32 13.06 -18.72
#